data_AF-A0AAE0U521-F1
#
_entry.id   AF-A0AAE0U521-F1
#
_cell.length_a   1.000
_cell.length_b   1.000
_cell.length_c   1.000
_cell.angle_alpha   90.00
_cell.angle_beta   90.00
_cell.angle_gamma   90.00
#
_symmetry.space_group_name_H-M   'P 1'
#
loop_
_entity.id
_entity.type
_entity.pdbx_description
1 polymer ?
#
loop_
_entity_poly.entity_id
_entity_poly.type
_entity_poly.pdbx_seq_one_letter_code
_entity_poly.pdbx_strand_id
1 'polypeptide(L)'
;MKRPYINIIGERDAGDIFLAALQLGNHETATNIMLKSKRLGSLPDGTIAKAVLIACEFRDEPIASAILADAELSQKLMDDLGDDSFAPAWNPIHVAAATGQASLVKKLLDLPVEVNLVTPEHRTALMIAAMHGFSRLAILLVENSAFVDCCDDAGMTPLHFASLCGSKSIVQLLMANDADVVAQTYSHDMPLQLAICNGHLEAAQSIIEKIAAEGEEDDMEIDSDDDEDVNDSGESLKESDDDPTPFPRQKALGYALCEIAKQDVVDIATTLVKEAKANVGVAGKSGMTPLHFAARNGSLDLVQLLVESGASISLKAKNYRTPLELACSYGKLNVVKELLRAADASPSTDGKHDLEALKAVCSSGETALLRALLSRYDADGLGQGLISASVNSQTSTAEVLLDSGCNLEAVDAYKNTALHFAAYTDTPVMVQLLILRGSVLDCKDDSGSTPMSDAARVGSHDSMKLLINAGADTEAKNTTGETALSRAIYWEKPETVRLLLERGAEMRLPDYWKDREGGDIQTILEFTLRRSSQETARAVIRAYGGGKGEEEVTPGKALSLVLKYEPAVLSSLLDSWPEAVDSLSQLTNAESGTILHTLVAEGNIEQLKFVLPRIDVPSFKAVDVAGRLPIHLSAHYGNAALMELLLGGDVSLETPDCQGRNALHYAVVSRRWSISKDVMRLYREKNPNATKETIDSFVNAPDADGWTPLHWACRQTDPDVVEFIIGQGGNNLAKTKSNWTPWHVATFHDLTSMRFMKFLSEPIESEKASGLLAEEIQRHNASCDICYCTIHGRRHQCQSDACRDFDMCFKCYGNHSRGIELHPRGHEFEVLNG
;
A
#
# COMPACT_ATOMS: atom_id res chain seq x y z
N MET A 1 -57.99 -34.62 36.61
CA MET A 1 -59.15 -33.81 37.07
C MET A 1 -59.10 -32.50 36.30
N LYS A 2 -60.07 -31.97 35.55
CA LYS A 2 -61.48 -32.22 35.22
C LYS A 2 -61.71 -31.58 33.82
N ARG A 3 -62.60 -32.14 32.99
CA ARG A 3 -63.29 -31.45 31.85
C ARG A 3 -64.04 -30.20 32.37
N PRO A 4 -64.67 -29.29 31.56
CA PRO A 4 -64.61 -28.98 30.11
C PRO A 4 -64.43 -27.46 29.82
N TYR A 5 -63.70 -27.05 28.77
CA TYR A 5 -63.78 -25.69 28.22
C TYR A 5 -63.80 -25.69 26.68
N ILE A 6 -64.57 -26.61 26.08
CA ILE A 6 -64.89 -26.60 24.64
C ILE A 6 -66.37 -26.22 24.40
N ASN A 7 -67.09 -25.75 25.43
CA ASN A 7 -68.51 -25.40 25.30
C ASN A 7 -68.82 -23.90 25.35
N ILE A 8 -67.81 -23.03 25.34
CA ILE A 8 -67.99 -21.58 25.15
C ILE A 8 -66.77 -21.09 24.36
N ILE A 9 -66.73 -21.41 23.09
CA ILE A 9 -65.82 -20.78 22.14
C ILE A 9 -66.76 -20.10 21.15
N GLY A 10 -66.75 -18.76 21.14
CA GLY A 10 -67.54 -18.00 20.19
C GLY A 10 -67.11 -18.40 18.77
N GLU A 11 -68.04 -18.33 17.81
CA GLU A 11 -67.86 -18.81 16.43
C GLU A 11 -66.66 -18.16 15.69
N ARG A 12 -66.08 -17.07 16.20
CA ARG A 12 -64.83 -16.45 15.73
C ARG A 12 -63.54 -17.10 16.26
N ASP A 13 -63.57 -17.73 17.43
CA ASP A 13 -62.37 -18.22 18.12
C ASP A 13 -62.00 -19.67 17.72
N ALA A 14 -62.90 -20.42 17.07
CA ALA A 14 -62.67 -21.82 16.72
C ALA A 14 -61.60 -22.00 15.62
N GLY A 15 -61.53 -21.08 14.65
CA GLY A 15 -60.52 -21.07 13.60
C GLY A 15 -59.12 -20.76 14.14
N ASP A 16 -59.01 -19.73 14.98
CA ASP A 16 -57.74 -19.34 15.61
C ASP A 16 -57.23 -20.40 16.58
N ILE A 17 -58.12 -21.04 17.34
CA ILE A 17 -57.76 -22.16 18.24
C ILE A 17 -57.38 -23.41 17.43
N PHE A 18 -58.01 -23.65 16.29
CA PHE A 18 -57.64 -24.74 15.38
C PHE A 18 -56.24 -24.52 14.79
N LEU A 19 -55.95 -23.33 14.26
CA LEU A 19 -54.63 -22.95 13.76
C LEU A 19 -53.57 -22.98 14.88
N ALA A 20 -53.89 -22.47 16.07
CA ALA A 20 -52.99 -22.51 17.23
C ALA A 20 -52.73 -23.95 17.70
N ALA A 21 -53.73 -24.84 17.67
CA ALA A 21 -53.55 -26.25 17.98
C ALA A 21 -52.64 -26.95 16.98
N LEU A 22 -52.73 -26.61 15.69
CA LEU A 22 -51.83 -27.11 14.64
C LEU A 22 -50.40 -26.57 14.83
N GLN A 23 -50.23 -25.28 15.11
CA GLN A 23 -48.92 -24.66 15.36
C GLN A 23 -48.22 -25.22 16.61
N LEU A 24 -49.00 -25.63 17.62
CA LEU A 24 -48.48 -26.24 18.85
C LEU A 24 -48.27 -27.77 18.72
N GLY A 25 -48.47 -28.36 17.54
CA GLY A 25 -48.34 -29.81 17.29
C GLY A 25 -49.37 -30.66 18.05
N ASN A 26 -50.49 -30.08 18.48
CA ASN A 26 -51.52 -30.77 19.24
C ASN A 26 -52.56 -31.42 18.30
N HIS A 27 -52.09 -32.43 17.59
CA HIS A 27 -52.81 -33.13 16.51
C HIS A 27 -54.15 -33.72 16.98
N GLU A 28 -54.22 -34.25 18.20
CA GLU A 28 -55.46 -34.79 18.78
C GLU A 28 -56.52 -33.70 19.00
N THR A 29 -56.09 -32.51 19.45
CA THR A 29 -57.00 -31.39 19.67
C THR A 29 -57.47 -30.80 18.35
N ALA A 30 -56.58 -30.61 17.37
CA ALA A 30 -56.93 -30.16 16.04
C ALA A 30 -57.90 -31.13 15.33
N THR A 31 -57.63 -32.43 15.36
CA THR A 31 -58.53 -33.47 14.80
C THR A 31 -59.89 -33.49 15.50
N ASN A 32 -59.92 -33.35 16.83
CA ASN A 32 -61.17 -33.29 17.59
C ASN A 32 -62.00 -32.03 17.28
N ILE A 33 -61.34 -30.89 17.06
CA ILE A 33 -62.01 -29.67 16.61
C ILE A 33 -62.58 -29.91 15.21
N MET A 34 -61.77 -30.46 14.31
CA MET A 34 -62.14 -30.76 12.93
C MET A 34 -63.40 -31.65 12.83
N LEU A 35 -63.41 -32.78 13.55
CA LEU A 35 -64.52 -33.76 13.55
C LEU A 35 -65.79 -33.25 14.25
N LYS A 36 -65.69 -32.24 15.13
CA LYS A 36 -66.83 -31.74 15.92
C LYS A 36 -67.48 -30.50 15.33
N SER A 37 -66.74 -29.66 14.61
CA SER A 37 -67.32 -28.47 13.99
C SER A 37 -67.88 -28.79 12.61
N LYS A 38 -69.21 -28.95 12.52
CA LYS A 38 -69.96 -29.05 11.24
C LYS A 38 -69.95 -27.76 10.40
N ARG A 39 -69.09 -26.78 10.72
CA ARG A 39 -69.08 -25.41 10.16
C ARG A 39 -67.66 -24.89 9.90
N LEU A 40 -66.67 -25.76 9.67
CA LEU A 40 -65.36 -25.29 9.19
C LEU A 40 -65.46 -24.56 7.84
N GLY A 41 -66.49 -24.86 7.03
CA GLY A 41 -66.80 -24.11 5.81
C GLY A 41 -67.27 -22.66 6.04
N SER A 42 -67.60 -22.26 7.28
CA SER A 42 -67.95 -20.88 7.63
C SER A 42 -66.79 -20.05 8.18
N LEU A 43 -65.56 -20.57 8.09
CA LEU A 43 -64.36 -19.86 8.52
C LEU A 43 -64.01 -18.72 7.55
N PRO A 44 -63.28 -17.70 8.03
CA PRO A 44 -62.78 -16.63 7.16
C PRO A 44 -61.95 -17.19 6.00
N ASP A 45 -62.03 -16.53 4.85
CA ASP A 45 -61.28 -16.90 3.64
C ASP A 45 -59.76 -16.98 3.96
N GLY A 46 -59.11 -18.03 3.45
CA GLY A 46 -57.69 -18.35 3.68
C GLY A 46 -57.38 -19.19 4.93
N THR A 47 -58.38 -19.50 5.78
CA THR A 47 -58.14 -20.27 7.02
C THR A 47 -57.82 -21.74 6.74
N ILE A 48 -58.48 -22.35 5.75
CA ILE A 48 -58.26 -23.76 5.41
C ILE A 48 -56.91 -23.91 4.70
N ALA A 49 -56.58 -22.99 3.79
CA ALA A 49 -55.26 -22.96 3.17
C ALA A 49 -54.13 -22.81 4.20
N LYS A 50 -54.25 -21.92 5.21
CA LYS A 50 -53.29 -21.83 6.33
C LYS A 50 -53.18 -23.13 7.12
N ALA A 51 -54.30 -23.79 7.42
CA ALA A 51 -54.30 -25.04 8.15
C ALA A 51 -53.57 -26.16 7.39
N VAL A 52 -53.80 -26.27 6.08
CA VAL A 52 -53.09 -27.24 5.23
C VAL A 52 -51.61 -26.89 5.14
N LEU A 53 -51.24 -25.61 5.02
CA LEU A 53 -49.84 -25.16 5.02
C LEU A 53 -49.12 -25.56 6.32
N ILE A 54 -49.72 -25.29 7.48
CA ILE A 54 -49.16 -25.65 8.79
C ILE A 54 -49.07 -27.18 8.92
N ALA A 55 -50.11 -27.92 8.49
CA ALA A 55 -50.07 -29.38 8.53
C ALA A 55 -48.95 -29.94 7.63
N CYS A 56 -48.71 -29.34 6.46
CA CYS A 56 -47.57 -29.68 5.60
C CYS A 56 -46.25 -29.38 6.30
N GLU A 57 -46.09 -28.21 6.92
CA GLU A 57 -44.86 -27.80 7.60
C GLU A 57 -44.48 -28.76 8.74
N PHE A 58 -45.44 -29.17 9.55
CA PHE A 58 -45.23 -30.10 10.68
C PHE A 58 -45.25 -31.59 10.28
N ARG A 59 -45.36 -31.91 8.99
CA ARG A 59 -45.48 -33.29 8.47
C ARG A 59 -46.66 -34.08 9.07
N ASP A 60 -47.75 -33.38 9.35
CA ASP A 60 -48.98 -33.97 9.90
C ASP A 60 -49.89 -34.47 8.76
N GLU A 61 -49.43 -35.55 8.12
CA GLU A 61 -50.14 -36.19 7.02
C GLU A 61 -51.59 -36.58 7.37
N PRO A 62 -51.92 -37.10 8.58
CA PRO A 62 -53.28 -37.45 8.95
C PRO A 62 -54.27 -36.27 8.88
N ILE A 63 -53.90 -35.10 9.42
CA ILE A 63 -54.82 -33.94 9.41
C ILE A 63 -54.92 -33.35 8.01
N ALA A 64 -53.79 -33.17 7.31
CA ALA A 64 -53.81 -32.68 5.94
C ALA A 64 -54.64 -33.61 5.04
N SER A 65 -54.46 -34.92 5.17
CA SER A 65 -55.25 -35.92 4.44
C SER A 65 -56.72 -35.90 4.79
N ALA A 66 -57.07 -35.67 6.07
CA ALA A 66 -58.46 -35.57 6.49
C ALA A 66 -59.14 -34.33 5.87
N ILE A 67 -58.43 -33.20 5.83
CA ILE A 67 -58.93 -31.96 5.21
C ILE A 67 -59.16 -32.16 3.71
N LEU A 68 -58.21 -32.78 3.02
CA LEU A 68 -58.30 -33.03 1.57
C LEU A 68 -59.35 -34.09 1.19
N ALA A 69 -59.66 -35.03 2.09
CA ALA A 69 -60.67 -36.06 1.84
C ALA A 69 -62.13 -35.56 2.02
N ASP A 70 -62.32 -34.44 2.71
CA ASP A 70 -63.64 -33.84 2.91
C ASP A 70 -64.00 -32.93 1.72
N ALA A 71 -65.15 -33.21 1.08
CA ALA A 71 -65.57 -32.50 -0.14
C ALA A 71 -65.88 -31.01 0.09
N GLU A 72 -66.36 -30.63 1.28
CA GLU A 72 -66.68 -29.24 1.61
C GLU A 72 -65.39 -28.46 1.90
N LEU A 73 -64.44 -29.08 2.61
CA LEU A 73 -63.16 -28.45 2.96
C LEU A 73 -62.18 -28.38 1.78
N SER A 74 -62.16 -29.39 0.91
CA SER A 74 -61.36 -29.37 -0.32
C SER A 74 -61.87 -28.31 -1.31
N GLN A 75 -63.20 -28.15 -1.46
CA GLN A 75 -63.75 -27.06 -2.26
C GLN A 75 -63.40 -25.69 -1.66
N LYS A 76 -63.52 -25.54 -0.33
CA LYS A 76 -63.13 -24.29 0.35
C LYS A 76 -61.63 -24.00 0.24
N LEU A 77 -60.78 -25.03 0.23
CA LEU A 77 -59.35 -24.88 -0.05
C LEU A 77 -59.10 -24.34 -1.47
N MET A 78 -59.85 -24.81 -2.46
CA MET A 78 -59.75 -24.28 -3.84
C MET A 78 -60.23 -22.83 -3.91
N ASP A 79 -61.30 -22.48 -3.21
CA ASP A 79 -61.80 -21.10 -3.12
C ASP A 79 -60.77 -20.19 -2.43
N ASP A 80 -60.13 -20.67 -1.34
CA ASP A 80 -59.08 -19.95 -0.62
C ASP A 80 -57.82 -19.74 -1.48
N LEU A 81 -57.45 -20.70 -2.33
CA LEU A 81 -56.27 -20.61 -3.21
C LEU A 81 -56.53 -19.75 -4.46
N GLY A 82 -57.80 -19.53 -4.83
CA GLY A 82 -58.21 -18.71 -5.97
C GLY A 82 -58.58 -17.26 -5.61
N ASP A 83 -58.53 -16.89 -4.33
CA ASP A 83 -58.80 -15.52 -3.87
C ASP A 83 -57.54 -14.65 -3.91
N ASP A 84 -57.55 -13.61 -4.75
CA ASP A 84 -56.47 -12.62 -4.86
C ASP A 84 -56.14 -11.92 -3.53
N SER A 85 -57.09 -11.90 -2.57
CA SER A 85 -56.88 -11.34 -1.23
C SER A 85 -55.99 -12.21 -0.34
N PHE A 86 -55.87 -13.50 -0.68
CA PHE A 86 -55.09 -14.52 0.01
C PHE A 86 -54.15 -15.24 -0.97
N ALA A 87 -53.11 -14.55 -1.44
CA ALA A 87 -52.02 -15.17 -2.17
C ALA A 87 -50.87 -15.54 -1.21
N PRO A 88 -50.79 -16.78 -0.69
CA PRO A 88 -49.67 -17.17 0.14
C PRO A 88 -48.38 -17.19 -0.70
N ALA A 89 -47.27 -16.72 -0.14
CA ALA A 89 -45.96 -16.85 -0.79
C ALA A 89 -45.64 -18.31 -1.14
N TRP A 90 -46.15 -19.27 -0.38
CA TRP A 90 -45.94 -20.69 -0.64
C TRP A 90 -47.28 -21.41 -0.65
N ASN A 91 -47.57 -22.14 -1.73
CA ASN A 91 -48.74 -22.99 -1.84
C ASN A 91 -48.53 -24.32 -1.09
N PRO A 92 -49.61 -25.01 -0.68
CA PRO A 92 -49.54 -26.31 -0.03
C PRO A 92 -48.66 -27.32 -0.78
N ILE A 93 -48.70 -27.30 -2.12
CA ILE A 93 -47.87 -28.17 -2.96
C ILE A 93 -46.37 -27.87 -2.81
N HIS A 94 -45.96 -26.60 -2.65
CA HIS A 94 -44.56 -26.22 -2.41
C HIS A 94 -44.07 -26.69 -1.05
N VAL A 95 -44.87 -26.49 0.02
CA VAL A 95 -44.50 -26.91 1.38
C VAL A 95 -44.49 -28.43 1.49
N ALA A 96 -45.47 -29.13 0.91
CA ALA A 96 -45.50 -30.58 0.85
C ALA A 96 -44.31 -31.13 0.04
N ALA A 97 -43.89 -30.43 -1.02
CA ALA A 97 -42.71 -30.79 -1.78
C ALA A 97 -41.41 -30.60 -0.99
N ALA A 98 -41.24 -29.46 -0.30
CA ALA A 98 -40.06 -29.18 0.53
C ALA A 98 -39.91 -30.16 1.71
N THR A 99 -41.02 -30.68 2.22
CA THR A 99 -41.04 -31.65 3.32
C THR A 99 -40.99 -33.11 2.87
N GLY A 100 -41.06 -33.38 1.55
CA GLY A 100 -40.95 -34.72 0.97
C GLY A 100 -42.20 -35.59 1.12
N GLN A 101 -43.38 -34.99 1.32
CA GLN A 101 -44.64 -35.70 1.55
C GLN A 101 -45.30 -36.17 0.24
N ALA A 102 -44.70 -37.14 -0.43
CA ALA A 102 -45.17 -37.66 -1.72
C ALA A 102 -46.65 -38.12 -1.72
N SER A 103 -47.11 -38.75 -0.64
CA SER A 103 -48.51 -39.16 -0.46
C SER A 103 -49.47 -37.97 -0.42
N LEU A 104 -49.07 -36.89 0.24
CA LEU A 104 -49.88 -35.68 0.37
C LEU A 104 -49.92 -34.90 -0.94
N VAL A 105 -48.78 -34.79 -1.63
CA VAL A 105 -48.71 -34.17 -2.96
C VAL A 105 -49.61 -34.92 -3.94
N LYS A 106 -49.64 -36.26 -3.90
CA LYS A 106 -50.58 -37.04 -4.72
C LYS A 106 -52.04 -36.65 -4.44
N LYS A 107 -52.44 -36.55 -3.18
CA LYS A 107 -53.81 -36.14 -2.80
C LYS A 107 -54.13 -34.71 -3.21
N LEU A 108 -53.14 -33.81 -3.19
CA LEU A 108 -53.29 -32.43 -3.68
C LEU A 108 -53.46 -32.39 -5.21
N LEU A 109 -52.76 -33.25 -5.95
CA LEU A 109 -52.87 -33.37 -7.41
C LEU A 109 -54.15 -34.11 -7.86
N ASP A 110 -54.77 -34.91 -6.99
CA ASP A 110 -56.11 -35.48 -7.24
C ASP A 110 -57.21 -34.39 -7.23
N LEU A 111 -56.92 -33.21 -6.68
CA LEU A 111 -57.73 -32.00 -6.77
C LEU A 111 -57.32 -31.17 -7.99
N PRO A 112 -58.17 -30.26 -8.50
CA PRO A 112 -57.85 -29.39 -9.66
C PRO A 112 -56.87 -28.26 -9.30
N VAL A 113 -55.78 -28.58 -8.60
CA VAL A 113 -54.69 -27.67 -8.25
C VAL A 113 -53.70 -27.56 -9.41
N GLU A 114 -53.27 -26.34 -9.72
CA GLU A 114 -52.24 -26.12 -10.73
C GLU A 114 -50.88 -26.63 -10.25
N VAL A 115 -50.27 -27.56 -11.00
CA VAL A 115 -48.99 -28.21 -10.62
C VAL A 115 -47.78 -27.27 -10.78
N ASN A 116 -47.87 -26.31 -11.70
CA ASN A 116 -46.79 -25.41 -12.09
C ASN A 116 -46.86 -24.04 -11.38
N LEU A 117 -47.53 -23.99 -10.23
CA LEU A 117 -47.48 -22.82 -9.36
C LEU A 117 -46.02 -22.51 -9.00
N VAL A 118 -45.74 -21.23 -8.76
CA VAL A 118 -44.40 -20.72 -8.46
C VAL A 118 -44.37 -20.03 -7.10
N THR A 119 -43.25 -20.14 -6.39
CA THR A 119 -42.94 -19.30 -5.21
C THR A 119 -42.53 -17.90 -5.65
N PRO A 120 -42.36 -16.93 -4.72
CA PRO A 120 -41.79 -15.61 -5.02
C PRO A 120 -40.44 -15.65 -5.74
N GLU A 121 -39.64 -16.69 -5.51
CA GLU A 121 -38.35 -16.92 -6.19
C GLU A 121 -38.52 -17.60 -7.57
N HIS A 122 -39.75 -17.68 -8.10
CA HIS A 122 -40.13 -18.38 -9.31
C HIS A 122 -39.88 -19.90 -9.30
N ARG A 123 -39.91 -20.53 -8.11
CA ARG A 123 -39.65 -21.98 -7.99
C ARG A 123 -40.91 -22.82 -8.08
N THR A 124 -40.89 -23.85 -8.91
CA THR A 124 -41.96 -24.85 -8.99
C THR A 124 -41.79 -25.94 -7.93
N ALA A 125 -42.86 -26.70 -7.65
CA ALA A 125 -42.80 -27.88 -6.79
C ALA A 125 -41.76 -28.91 -7.29
N LEU A 126 -41.54 -29.01 -8.61
CA LEU A 126 -40.55 -29.91 -9.20
C LEU A 126 -39.11 -29.46 -8.90
N MET A 127 -38.82 -28.17 -8.98
CA MET A 127 -37.50 -27.62 -8.57
C MET A 127 -37.23 -27.90 -7.09
N ILE A 128 -38.22 -27.69 -6.22
CA ILE A 128 -38.10 -27.97 -4.78
C ILE A 128 -37.84 -29.47 -4.55
N ALA A 129 -38.56 -30.35 -5.25
CA ALA A 129 -38.34 -31.79 -5.17
C ALA A 129 -36.93 -32.19 -5.64
N ALA A 130 -36.43 -31.57 -6.71
CA ALA A 130 -35.08 -31.78 -7.23
C ALA A 130 -34.00 -31.28 -6.27
N MET A 131 -34.18 -30.09 -5.68
CA MET A 131 -33.28 -29.47 -4.69
C MET A 131 -33.15 -30.28 -3.40
N HIS A 132 -34.15 -31.10 -3.05
CA HIS A 132 -34.09 -32.00 -1.90
C HIS A 132 -33.81 -33.47 -2.27
N GLY A 133 -33.63 -33.78 -3.55
CA GLY A 133 -33.36 -35.14 -4.03
C GLY A 133 -34.55 -36.12 -3.87
N PHE A 134 -35.78 -35.62 -3.76
CA PHE A 134 -36.98 -36.45 -3.56
C PHE A 134 -37.44 -37.12 -4.85
N SER A 135 -36.75 -38.21 -5.24
CA SER A 135 -36.97 -38.90 -6.51
C SER A 135 -38.42 -39.36 -6.71
N ARG A 136 -39.06 -39.90 -5.66
CA ARG A 136 -40.45 -40.36 -5.75
C ARG A 136 -41.44 -39.21 -5.99
N LEU A 137 -41.15 -38.06 -5.42
CA LEU A 137 -41.96 -36.86 -5.57
C LEU A 137 -41.74 -36.24 -6.97
N ALA A 138 -40.51 -36.17 -7.44
CA ALA A 138 -40.19 -35.72 -8.79
C ALA A 138 -40.92 -36.55 -9.86
N ILE A 139 -40.93 -37.89 -9.72
CA ILE A 139 -41.70 -38.80 -10.60
C ILE A 139 -43.18 -38.42 -10.62
N LEU A 140 -43.80 -38.26 -9.44
CA LEU A 140 -45.22 -37.93 -9.34
C LEU A 140 -45.56 -36.58 -9.98
N LEU A 141 -44.69 -35.57 -9.83
CA LEU A 141 -44.91 -34.24 -10.40
C LEU A 141 -44.80 -34.28 -11.93
N VAL A 142 -43.78 -34.94 -12.47
CA VAL A 142 -43.59 -35.09 -13.93
C VAL A 142 -44.75 -35.90 -14.55
N GLU A 143 -45.20 -36.99 -13.90
CA GLU A 143 -46.37 -37.77 -14.34
C GLU A 143 -47.66 -36.91 -14.41
N ASN A 144 -47.74 -35.83 -13.62
CA ASN A 144 -48.85 -34.88 -13.61
C ASN A 144 -48.58 -33.60 -14.42
N SER A 145 -47.73 -33.69 -15.45
CA SER A 145 -47.43 -32.60 -16.40
C SER A 145 -46.74 -31.37 -15.77
N ALA A 146 -45.88 -31.59 -14.77
CA ALA A 146 -44.97 -30.54 -14.31
C ALA A 146 -43.97 -30.14 -15.41
N PHE A 147 -43.74 -28.85 -15.60
CA PHE A 147 -42.78 -28.34 -16.57
C PHE A 147 -41.34 -28.63 -16.13
N VAL A 148 -40.55 -29.24 -17.02
CA VAL A 148 -39.20 -29.73 -16.72
C VAL A 148 -38.10 -28.67 -16.91
N ASP A 149 -38.36 -27.63 -17.71
CA ASP A 149 -37.38 -26.59 -18.08
C ASP A 149 -37.74 -25.18 -17.57
N CYS A 150 -38.74 -25.06 -16.68
CA CYS A 150 -38.93 -23.79 -15.97
C CYS A 150 -37.64 -23.41 -15.24
N CYS A 151 -37.37 -22.10 -15.11
CA CYS A 151 -36.23 -21.58 -14.37
C CYS A 151 -36.67 -20.65 -13.24
N ASP A 152 -35.88 -20.60 -12.16
CA ASP A 152 -36.09 -19.68 -11.05
C ASP A 152 -35.46 -18.29 -11.32
N ASP A 153 -35.48 -17.39 -10.33
CA ASP A 153 -34.85 -16.06 -10.44
C ASP A 153 -33.34 -16.06 -10.74
N ALA A 154 -32.65 -17.19 -10.58
CA ALA A 154 -31.25 -17.35 -10.93
C ALA A 154 -31.05 -18.04 -12.29
N GLY A 155 -32.13 -18.35 -13.01
CA GLY A 155 -32.09 -19.16 -14.23
C GLY A 155 -31.93 -20.65 -13.95
N MET A 156 -32.11 -21.13 -12.71
CA MET A 156 -31.91 -22.53 -12.37
C MET A 156 -33.12 -23.38 -12.74
N THR A 157 -32.91 -24.40 -13.58
CA THR A 157 -33.93 -25.40 -13.93
C THR A 157 -33.99 -26.56 -12.92
N PRO A 158 -35.06 -27.39 -12.90
CA PRO A 158 -35.07 -28.65 -12.16
C PRO A 158 -33.82 -29.50 -12.37
N LEU A 159 -33.25 -29.51 -13.58
CA LEU A 159 -32.03 -30.26 -13.88
C LEU A 159 -30.79 -29.67 -13.20
N HIS A 160 -30.69 -28.34 -13.10
CA HIS A 160 -29.62 -27.69 -12.31
C HIS A 160 -29.69 -28.09 -10.84
N PHE A 161 -30.88 -28.05 -10.22
CA PHE A 161 -31.05 -28.48 -8.83
C PHE A 161 -30.76 -29.98 -8.65
N ALA A 162 -31.24 -30.83 -9.55
CA ALA A 162 -30.96 -32.26 -9.48
C ALA A 162 -29.46 -32.57 -9.59
N SER A 163 -28.74 -31.81 -10.43
CA SER A 163 -27.30 -31.90 -10.61
C SER A 163 -26.52 -31.39 -9.41
N LEU A 164 -26.94 -30.25 -8.84
CA LEU A 164 -26.39 -29.67 -7.62
C LEU A 164 -26.48 -30.64 -6.43
N CYS A 165 -27.57 -31.40 -6.33
CA CYS A 165 -27.80 -32.36 -5.26
C CYS A 165 -27.28 -33.78 -5.58
N GLY A 166 -26.77 -34.01 -6.78
CA GLY A 166 -26.25 -35.30 -7.23
C GLY A 166 -27.29 -36.40 -7.36
N SER A 167 -28.57 -36.05 -7.57
CA SER A 167 -29.66 -37.00 -7.64
C SER A 167 -29.76 -37.64 -9.02
N LYS A 168 -28.92 -38.66 -9.28
CA LYS A 168 -28.90 -39.41 -10.55
C LYS A 168 -30.29 -39.84 -11.03
N SER A 169 -31.14 -40.34 -10.14
CA SER A 169 -32.51 -40.76 -10.49
C SER A 169 -33.36 -39.61 -11.04
N ILE A 170 -33.23 -38.41 -10.48
CA ILE A 170 -33.98 -37.22 -10.93
C ILE A 170 -33.38 -36.69 -12.22
N VAL A 171 -32.04 -36.66 -12.33
CA VAL A 171 -31.34 -36.30 -13.57
C VAL A 171 -31.81 -37.19 -14.72
N GLN A 172 -31.83 -38.52 -14.54
CA GLN A 172 -32.31 -39.46 -15.56
C GLN A 172 -33.81 -39.30 -15.86
N LEU A 173 -34.64 -39.03 -14.84
CA LEU A 173 -36.06 -38.76 -15.04
C LEU A 173 -36.28 -37.53 -15.93
N LEU A 174 -35.59 -36.43 -15.63
CA LEU A 174 -35.72 -35.17 -16.36
C LEU A 174 -35.22 -35.33 -17.81
N MET A 175 -34.05 -35.94 -18.02
CA MET A 175 -33.52 -36.21 -19.37
C MET A 175 -34.38 -37.17 -20.20
N ALA A 176 -35.15 -38.05 -19.55
CA ALA A 176 -36.10 -38.93 -20.22
C ALA A 176 -37.41 -38.22 -20.61
N ASN A 177 -37.64 -37.00 -20.10
CA ASN A 177 -38.77 -36.14 -20.43
C ASN A 177 -38.29 -34.88 -21.16
N ASP A 178 -37.21 -35.02 -21.96
CA ASP A 178 -36.66 -33.98 -22.85
C ASP A 178 -36.25 -32.66 -22.16
N ALA A 179 -35.83 -32.73 -20.89
CA ALA A 179 -35.23 -31.57 -20.22
C ALA A 179 -33.94 -31.12 -20.92
N ASP A 180 -33.77 -29.82 -21.06
CA ASP A 180 -32.59 -29.21 -21.70
C ASP A 180 -31.34 -29.44 -20.84
N VAL A 181 -30.44 -30.29 -21.34
CA VAL A 181 -29.18 -30.66 -20.68
C VAL A 181 -28.09 -29.60 -20.79
N VAL A 182 -28.23 -28.67 -21.74
CA VAL A 182 -27.28 -27.57 -21.97
C VAL A 182 -27.80 -26.22 -21.49
N ALA A 183 -28.98 -26.20 -20.84
CA ALA A 183 -29.55 -25.02 -20.21
C ALA A 183 -28.52 -24.30 -19.31
N GLN A 184 -28.57 -22.98 -19.28
CA GLN A 184 -27.64 -22.14 -18.52
C GLN A 184 -28.39 -21.30 -17.49
N THR A 185 -27.78 -21.17 -16.31
CA THR A 185 -28.17 -20.14 -15.35
C THR A 185 -27.80 -18.74 -15.84
N TYR A 186 -28.25 -17.70 -15.13
CA TYR A 186 -27.77 -16.33 -15.37
C TYR A 186 -26.27 -16.13 -15.05
N SER A 187 -25.64 -17.09 -14.37
CA SER A 187 -24.18 -17.13 -14.18
C SER A 187 -23.45 -17.96 -15.23
N HIS A 188 -24.14 -18.40 -16.29
CA HIS A 188 -23.64 -19.28 -17.35
C HIS A 188 -23.18 -20.67 -16.87
N ASP A 189 -23.74 -21.14 -15.75
CA ASP A 189 -23.45 -22.47 -15.23
C ASP A 189 -24.39 -23.49 -15.88
N MET A 190 -23.85 -24.58 -16.43
CA MET A 190 -24.61 -25.72 -16.96
C MET A 190 -24.91 -26.74 -15.84
N PRO A 191 -25.98 -27.54 -15.91
CA PRO A 191 -26.22 -28.62 -14.94
C PRO A 191 -25.02 -29.56 -14.79
N LEU A 192 -24.32 -29.88 -15.90
CA LEU A 192 -23.10 -30.66 -15.90
C LEU A 192 -22.00 -30.06 -15.00
N GLN A 193 -21.76 -28.74 -15.09
CA GLN A 193 -20.74 -28.05 -14.29
C GLN A 193 -21.10 -28.09 -12.81
N LEU A 194 -22.38 -27.89 -12.45
CA LEU A 194 -22.83 -28.00 -11.06
C LEU A 194 -22.62 -29.42 -10.50
N ALA A 195 -22.93 -30.46 -11.29
CA ALA A 195 -22.67 -31.85 -10.88
C ALA A 195 -21.17 -32.09 -10.66
N ILE A 196 -20.31 -31.62 -11.57
CA ILE A 196 -18.84 -31.76 -11.45
C ILE A 196 -18.33 -31.01 -10.22
N CYS A 197 -18.65 -29.72 -10.07
CA CYS A 197 -18.17 -28.88 -8.97
C CYS A 197 -18.52 -29.43 -7.58
N ASN A 198 -19.64 -30.15 -7.46
CA ASN A 198 -20.07 -30.78 -6.22
C ASN A 198 -19.62 -32.26 -6.08
N GLY A 199 -18.82 -32.77 -7.02
CA GLY A 199 -18.28 -34.13 -6.98
C GLY A 199 -19.30 -35.23 -7.31
N HIS A 200 -20.42 -34.87 -7.95
CA HIS A 200 -21.50 -35.80 -8.31
C HIS A 200 -21.23 -36.47 -9.67
N LEU A 201 -20.16 -37.27 -9.69
CA LEU A 201 -19.58 -37.88 -10.89
C LEU A 201 -20.57 -38.77 -11.67
N GLU A 202 -21.43 -39.52 -10.99
CA GLU A 202 -22.42 -40.39 -11.68
C GLU A 202 -23.54 -39.60 -12.37
N ALA A 203 -23.95 -38.47 -11.77
CA ALA A 203 -24.92 -37.56 -12.36
C ALA A 203 -24.30 -36.83 -13.56
N ALA A 204 -23.07 -36.34 -13.40
CA ALA A 204 -22.29 -35.74 -14.48
C ALA A 204 -22.11 -36.71 -15.66
N GLN A 205 -21.75 -37.96 -15.40
CA GLN A 205 -21.61 -38.98 -16.44
C GLN A 205 -22.92 -39.20 -17.20
N SER A 206 -24.05 -39.28 -16.51
CA SER A 206 -25.36 -39.47 -17.15
C SER A 206 -25.71 -38.30 -18.08
N ILE A 207 -25.34 -37.07 -17.69
CA ILE A 207 -25.55 -35.86 -18.51
C ILE A 207 -24.62 -35.86 -19.73
N ILE A 208 -23.34 -36.23 -19.55
CA ILE A 208 -22.37 -36.29 -20.67
C ILE A 208 -22.80 -37.32 -21.71
N GLU A 209 -23.25 -38.50 -21.29
CA GLU A 209 -23.75 -39.54 -22.20
C GLU A 209 -24.95 -39.04 -23.03
N LYS A 210 -25.84 -38.24 -22.44
CA LYS A 210 -26.96 -37.61 -23.15
C LYS A 210 -26.48 -36.55 -24.14
N ILE A 211 -25.58 -35.64 -23.71
CA ILE A 211 -24.99 -34.60 -24.58
C ILE A 211 -24.25 -35.22 -25.78
N ALA A 212 -23.53 -36.32 -25.55
CA ALA A 212 -22.83 -37.05 -26.62
C ALA A 212 -23.80 -37.72 -27.60
N ALA A 213 -24.97 -38.16 -27.14
CA ALA A 213 -25.99 -38.78 -27.98
C ALA A 213 -26.76 -37.77 -28.84
N GLU A 214 -26.93 -36.52 -28.39
CA GLU A 214 -27.67 -35.48 -29.10
C GLU A 214 -26.90 -34.85 -30.28
N GLY A 215 -25.57 -35.03 -30.34
CA GLY A 215 -24.74 -34.52 -31.44
C GLY A 215 -24.58 -32.99 -31.42
N GLU A 216 -23.81 -32.47 -32.38
CA GLU A 216 -23.67 -31.02 -32.63
C GLU A 216 -24.95 -30.54 -33.35
N GLU A 217 -25.71 -29.67 -32.71
CA GLU A 217 -26.57 -28.75 -33.48
C GLU A 217 -25.64 -27.63 -33.95
N ASP A 218 -25.76 -27.24 -35.23
CA ASP A 218 -24.94 -26.21 -35.88
C ASP A 218 -25.07 -24.86 -35.15
N ASP A 219 -24.31 -24.65 -34.07
CA ASP A 219 -24.14 -23.35 -33.46
C ASP A 219 -23.49 -22.44 -34.52
N MET A 220 -24.26 -21.45 -35.00
CA MET A 220 -23.79 -20.41 -35.91
C MET A 220 -22.42 -19.91 -35.44
N GLU A 221 -21.41 -19.99 -36.32
CA GLU A 221 -20.16 -19.23 -36.19
C GLU A 221 -20.53 -17.75 -35.96
N ILE A 222 -20.49 -17.31 -34.72
CA ILE A 222 -20.37 -15.89 -34.40
C ILE A 222 -18.87 -15.60 -34.44
N ASP A 223 -18.48 -14.72 -35.34
CA ASP A 223 -17.11 -14.29 -35.62
C ASP A 223 -16.26 -14.20 -34.35
N SER A 224 -15.13 -14.87 -34.40
CA SER A 224 -14.09 -14.95 -33.39
C SER A 224 -13.28 -13.64 -33.29
N ASP A 225 -13.94 -12.52 -33.02
CA ASP A 225 -13.27 -11.22 -32.82
C ASP A 225 -12.81 -10.96 -31.37
N ASP A 226 -12.94 -11.93 -30.46
CA ASP A 226 -12.38 -11.85 -29.09
C ASP A 226 -10.97 -12.46 -28.95
N ASP A 227 -10.31 -12.82 -30.06
CA ASP A 227 -8.85 -13.03 -30.08
C ASP A 227 -8.13 -11.67 -30.12
N GLU A 228 -8.43 -10.77 -29.17
CA GLU A 228 -7.52 -9.66 -28.87
C GLU A 228 -6.34 -10.21 -28.09
N ASP A 229 -5.21 -10.27 -28.79
CA ASP A 229 -3.84 -10.23 -28.29
C ASP A 229 -3.77 -9.92 -26.78
N VAL A 230 -3.53 -10.96 -25.98
CA VAL A 230 -3.15 -10.80 -24.57
C VAL A 230 -1.71 -10.30 -24.53
N ASN A 231 -1.56 -9.01 -24.82
CA ASN A 231 -0.38 -8.23 -24.48
C ASN A 231 -0.81 -6.83 -24.04
N ASP A 232 -0.64 -6.62 -22.74
CA ASP A 232 -0.59 -5.35 -22.03
C ASP A 232 -1.91 -4.63 -21.71
N SER A 233 -1.93 -4.08 -20.49
CA SER A 233 -2.96 -3.27 -19.83
C SER A 233 -4.23 -3.99 -19.34
N GLY A 234 -4.33 -4.06 -18.00
CA GLY A 234 -5.55 -4.44 -17.31
C GLY A 234 -6.61 -3.35 -17.45
N GLU A 235 -7.59 -3.58 -18.31
CA GLU A 235 -8.88 -2.92 -18.22
C GLU A 235 -9.95 -3.91 -17.76
N SER A 236 -10.71 -3.43 -16.80
CA SER A 236 -11.82 -4.09 -16.14
C SER A 236 -12.91 -4.40 -17.16
N LEU A 237 -13.21 -5.69 -17.37
CA LEU A 237 -14.43 -6.14 -18.05
C LEU A 237 -15.63 -5.53 -17.31
N LYS A 238 -16.19 -4.45 -17.87
CA LYS A 238 -17.55 -4.02 -17.59
C LYS A 238 -18.42 -4.73 -18.61
N GLU A 239 -18.92 -5.89 -18.24
CA GLU A 239 -20.04 -6.50 -18.94
C GLU A 239 -21.28 -5.66 -18.63
N SER A 240 -21.91 -5.13 -19.68
CA SER A 240 -23.13 -4.34 -19.62
C SER A 240 -24.36 -5.24 -19.42
N ASP A 241 -25.25 -4.82 -18.53
CA ASP A 241 -26.46 -5.51 -18.08
C ASP A 241 -27.61 -5.62 -19.12
N ASP A 242 -27.35 -5.84 -20.41
CA ASP A 242 -28.41 -5.92 -21.43
C ASP A 242 -28.35 -7.22 -22.26
N ASP A 243 -29.36 -8.09 -22.04
CA ASP A 243 -29.79 -9.30 -22.77
C ASP A 243 -28.81 -10.51 -22.80
N PRO A 244 -29.21 -11.72 -22.31
CA PRO A 244 -28.34 -12.89 -22.34
C PRO A 244 -28.20 -13.40 -23.78
N THR A 245 -27.12 -12.99 -24.45
CA THR A 245 -26.66 -13.67 -25.65
C THR A 245 -26.33 -15.14 -25.30
N PRO A 246 -26.71 -16.13 -26.12
CA PRO A 246 -26.42 -17.53 -25.85
C PRO A 246 -24.91 -17.76 -25.73
N PHE A 247 -24.43 -18.19 -24.55
CA PHE A 247 -23.03 -18.53 -24.36
C PHE A 247 -22.72 -19.83 -25.14
N PRO A 248 -21.71 -19.88 -26.01
CA PRO A 248 -21.50 -21.02 -26.92
C PRO A 248 -21.34 -22.35 -26.18
N ARG A 249 -22.06 -23.40 -26.63
CA ARG A 249 -22.06 -24.75 -26.01
C ARG A 249 -20.65 -25.29 -25.81
N GLN A 250 -19.78 -25.11 -26.79
CA GLN A 250 -18.39 -25.57 -26.75
C GLN A 250 -17.54 -24.88 -25.67
N LYS A 251 -17.82 -23.61 -25.37
CA LYS A 251 -17.12 -22.86 -24.32
C LYS A 251 -17.54 -23.36 -22.93
N ALA A 252 -18.82 -23.67 -22.74
CA ALA A 252 -19.33 -24.26 -21.50
C ALA A 252 -18.78 -25.69 -21.24
N LEU A 253 -18.71 -26.53 -22.28
CA LEU A 253 -18.10 -27.86 -22.21
C LEU A 253 -16.59 -27.78 -21.88
N GLY A 254 -15.88 -26.81 -22.45
CA GLY A 254 -14.47 -26.57 -22.14
C GLY A 254 -14.22 -26.15 -20.68
N TYR A 255 -15.12 -25.35 -20.08
CA TYR A 255 -15.06 -25.06 -18.64
C TYR A 255 -15.34 -26.29 -17.78
N ALA A 256 -16.33 -27.11 -18.14
CA ALA A 256 -16.60 -28.38 -17.45
C ALA A 256 -15.36 -29.28 -17.48
N LEU A 257 -14.65 -29.35 -18.62
CA LEU A 257 -13.39 -30.07 -18.75
C LEU A 257 -12.28 -29.50 -17.85
N CYS A 258 -12.20 -28.18 -17.68
CA CYS A 258 -11.27 -27.56 -16.72
C CYS A 258 -11.56 -28.00 -15.29
N GLU A 259 -12.82 -28.02 -14.86
CA GLU A 259 -13.20 -28.45 -13.50
C GLU A 259 -12.93 -29.94 -13.27
N ILE A 260 -13.19 -30.80 -14.26
CA ILE A 260 -12.84 -32.22 -14.20
C ILE A 260 -11.32 -32.40 -14.10
N ALA A 261 -10.55 -31.66 -14.91
CA ALA A 261 -9.09 -31.73 -14.89
C ALA A 261 -8.50 -31.26 -13.55
N LYS A 262 -9.15 -30.30 -12.87
CA LYS A 262 -8.77 -29.91 -11.50
C LYS A 262 -8.94 -31.06 -10.51
N GLN A 263 -10.03 -31.81 -10.62
CA GLN A 263 -10.36 -32.95 -9.76
C GLN A 263 -9.63 -34.24 -10.12
N ASP A 264 -8.95 -34.27 -11.27
CA ASP A 264 -8.17 -35.42 -11.76
C ASP A 264 -9.03 -36.67 -12.07
N VAL A 265 -10.22 -36.48 -12.64
CA VAL A 265 -11.12 -37.58 -13.01
C VAL A 265 -10.98 -37.93 -14.48
N VAL A 266 -10.03 -38.83 -14.79
CA VAL A 266 -9.64 -39.18 -16.17
C VAL A 266 -10.76 -39.83 -16.98
N ASP A 267 -11.56 -40.72 -16.38
CA ASP A 267 -12.61 -41.45 -17.10
C ASP A 267 -13.66 -40.48 -17.67
N ILE A 268 -14.14 -39.54 -16.84
CA ILE A 268 -15.14 -38.56 -17.24
C ILE A 268 -14.55 -37.54 -18.21
N ALA A 269 -13.29 -37.13 -18.01
CA ALA A 269 -12.59 -36.29 -18.99
C ALA A 269 -12.48 -37.00 -20.35
N THR A 270 -12.25 -38.32 -20.36
CA THR A 270 -12.15 -39.13 -21.58
C THR A 270 -13.49 -39.14 -22.34
N THR A 271 -14.59 -39.41 -21.65
CA THR A 271 -15.93 -39.36 -22.25
C THR A 271 -16.24 -37.96 -22.78
N LEU A 272 -15.98 -36.93 -21.98
CA LEU A 272 -16.26 -35.53 -22.34
C LEU A 272 -15.47 -35.07 -23.59
N VAL A 273 -14.20 -35.47 -23.71
CA VAL A 273 -13.35 -35.11 -24.87
C VAL A 273 -13.66 -35.98 -26.10
N LYS A 274 -13.78 -37.30 -25.94
CA LYS A 274 -13.90 -38.22 -27.08
C LYS A 274 -15.32 -38.29 -27.64
N GLU A 275 -16.33 -38.31 -26.77
CA GLU A 275 -17.73 -38.50 -27.13
C GLU A 275 -18.47 -37.18 -27.28
N ALA A 276 -18.37 -36.29 -26.28
CA ALA A 276 -19.04 -34.97 -26.31
C ALA A 276 -18.22 -33.85 -26.99
N LYS A 277 -17.05 -34.18 -27.56
CA LYS A 277 -16.19 -33.27 -28.35
C LYS A 277 -15.89 -31.92 -27.68
N ALA A 278 -15.71 -31.92 -26.36
CA ALA A 278 -15.42 -30.69 -25.63
C ALA A 278 -14.11 -30.04 -26.10
N ASN A 279 -14.15 -28.72 -26.32
CA ASN A 279 -12.96 -27.95 -26.70
C ASN A 279 -11.88 -27.97 -25.58
N VAL A 280 -10.76 -28.61 -25.87
CA VAL A 280 -9.61 -28.78 -24.96
C VAL A 280 -8.77 -27.51 -24.76
N GLY A 281 -8.99 -26.47 -25.57
CA GLY A 281 -8.26 -25.21 -25.53
C GLY A 281 -8.87 -24.13 -24.63
N VAL A 282 -10.09 -24.35 -24.13
CA VAL A 282 -10.79 -23.37 -23.29
C VAL A 282 -10.03 -23.16 -21.98
N ALA A 283 -9.74 -21.90 -21.66
CA ALA A 283 -9.06 -21.53 -20.43
C ALA A 283 -10.08 -21.05 -19.39
N GLY A 284 -9.98 -21.55 -18.16
CA GLY A 284 -10.81 -21.08 -17.05
C GLY A 284 -10.46 -19.65 -16.61
N LYS A 285 -11.13 -19.15 -15.55
CA LYS A 285 -10.95 -17.77 -15.04
C LYS A 285 -9.50 -17.40 -14.69
N SER A 286 -8.64 -18.37 -14.35
CA SER A 286 -7.21 -18.18 -14.08
C SER A 286 -6.31 -18.21 -15.34
N GLY A 287 -6.89 -18.30 -16.54
CA GLY A 287 -6.16 -18.56 -17.78
C GLY A 287 -5.62 -20.00 -17.90
N MET A 288 -5.93 -20.88 -16.93
CA MET A 288 -5.48 -22.27 -16.96
C MET A 288 -6.42 -23.12 -17.84
N THR A 289 -5.83 -23.80 -18.82
CA THR A 289 -6.50 -24.82 -19.63
C THR A 289 -6.55 -26.18 -18.88
N PRO A 290 -7.34 -27.17 -19.35
CA PRO A 290 -7.34 -28.51 -18.78
C PRO A 290 -5.94 -29.13 -18.71
N LEU A 291 -5.10 -28.86 -19.71
CA LEU A 291 -3.72 -29.37 -19.76
C LEU A 291 -2.85 -28.80 -18.63
N HIS A 292 -3.05 -27.54 -18.24
CA HIS A 292 -2.35 -26.96 -17.08
C HIS A 292 -2.69 -27.70 -15.78
N PHE A 293 -3.97 -28.04 -15.57
CA PHE A 293 -4.39 -28.78 -14.39
C PHE A 293 -3.88 -30.21 -14.38
N ALA A 294 -3.98 -30.92 -15.51
CA ALA A 294 -3.42 -32.25 -15.68
C ALA A 294 -1.90 -32.27 -15.41
N ALA A 295 -1.19 -31.26 -15.92
CA ALA A 295 0.25 -31.12 -15.73
C ALA A 295 0.63 -30.86 -14.27
N ARG A 296 -0.12 -30.00 -13.59
CA ARG A 296 0.05 -29.71 -12.15
C ARG A 296 -0.20 -30.94 -11.28
N ASN A 297 -1.26 -31.68 -11.57
CA ASN A 297 -1.66 -32.86 -10.79
C ASN A 297 -0.69 -34.04 -11.02
N GLY A 298 -0.08 -34.10 -12.20
CA GLY A 298 0.84 -35.17 -12.60
C GLY A 298 0.16 -36.32 -13.33
N SER A 299 -0.99 -36.05 -13.92
CA SER A 299 -1.92 -37.02 -14.49
C SER A 299 -1.50 -37.38 -15.91
N LEU A 300 -0.65 -38.41 -16.04
CA LEU A 300 -0.10 -38.81 -17.34
C LEU A 300 -1.19 -39.16 -18.35
N ASP A 301 -2.20 -39.94 -17.94
CA ASP A 301 -3.27 -40.40 -18.82
C ASP A 301 -4.11 -39.22 -19.36
N LEU A 302 -4.40 -38.24 -18.49
CA LEU A 302 -5.12 -37.03 -18.88
C LEU A 302 -4.27 -36.13 -19.79
N VAL A 303 -2.97 -36.02 -19.54
CA VAL A 303 -2.05 -35.29 -20.42
C VAL A 303 -2.01 -35.93 -21.81
N GLN A 304 -1.89 -37.26 -21.89
CA GLN A 304 -1.89 -37.98 -23.16
C GLN A 304 -3.20 -37.78 -23.92
N LEU A 305 -4.34 -37.94 -23.24
CA LEU A 305 -5.67 -37.69 -23.82
C LEU A 305 -5.78 -36.28 -24.42
N LEU A 306 -5.39 -35.25 -23.66
CA LEU A 306 -5.54 -33.86 -24.07
C LEU A 306 -4.59 -33.51 -25.23
N VAL A 307 -3.34 -33.97 -25.18
CA VAL A 307 -2.36 -33.77 -26.25
C VAL A 307 -2.78 -34.47 -27.54
N GLU A 308 -3.24 -35.73 -27.45
CA GLU A 308 -3.79 -36.48 -28.60
C GLU A 308 -5.03 -35.80 -29.20
N SER A 309 -5.77 -35.05 -28.39
CA SER A 309 -6.96 -34.30 -28.79
C SER A 309 -6.65 -32.87 -29.25
N GLY A 310 -5.37 -32.51 -29.43
CA GLY A 310 -4.95 -31.23 -29.99
C GLY A 310 -4.80 -30.08 -28.98
N ALA A 311 -4.70 -30.37 -27.67
CA ALA A 311 -4.47 -29.33 -26.68
C ALA A 311 -3.11 -28.64 -26.90
N SER A 312 -3.11 -27.31 -26.94
CA SER A 312 -1.86 -26.54 -27.08
C SER A 312 -1.01 -26.65 -25.80
N ILE A 313 0.23 -27.07 -25.99
CA ILE A 313 1.22 -27.24 -24.92
C ILE A 313 1.94 -25.93 -24.54
N SER A 314 1.81 -24.88 -25.36
CA SER A 314 2.56 -23.62 -25.23
C SER A 314 1.76 -22.46 -24.63
N LEU A 315 0.45 -22.64 -24.42
CA LEU A 315 -0.40 -21.59 -23.85
C LEU A 315 0.06 -21.25 -22.43
N LYS A 316 0.07 -19.95 -22.11
CA LYS A 316 0.43 -19.44 -20.78
C LYS A 316 -0.84 -19.10 -20.00
N ALA A 317 -0.91 -19.55 -18.75
CA ALA A 317 -1.92 -19.09 -17.81
C ALA A 317 -1.67 -17.64 -17.35
N LYS A 318 -2.59 -17.05 -16.57
CA LYS A 318 -2.46 -15.66 -16.08
C LYS A 318 -1.23 -15.42 -15.18
N ASN A 319 -0.64 -16.47 -14.62
CA ASN A 319 0.64 -16.41 -13.90
C ASN A 319 1.86 -16.54 -14.83
N TYR A 320 1.65 -16.40 -16.14
CA TYR A 320 2.62 -16.53 -17.22
C TYR A 320 3.29 -17.91 -17.33
N ARG A 321 2.69 -18.94 -16.73
CA ARG A 321 3.24 -20.31 -16.75
C ARG A 321 2.59 -21.20 -17.79
N THR A 322 3.39 -22.03 -18.46
CA THR A 322 2.92 -23.09 -19.36
C THR A 322 2.59 -24.38 -18.59
N PRO A 323 1.87 -25.36 -19.19
CA PRO A 323 1.66 -26.67 -18.58
C PRO A 323 2.98 -27.38 -18.25
N LEU A 324 3.99 -27.27 -19.14
CA LEU A 324 5.31 -27.86 -18.94
C LEU A 324 6.02 -27.28 -17.72
N GLU A 325 5.99 -25.96 -17.54
CA GLU A 325 6.59 -25.28 -16.39
C GLU A 325 5.89 -25.65 -15.07
N LEU A 326 4.56 -25.87 -15.10
CA LEU A 326 3.83 -26.39 -13.93
C LEU A 326 4.27 -27.81 -13.61
N ALA A 327 4.31 -28.72 -14.59
CA ALA A 327 4.79 -30.09 -14.36
C ALA A 327 6.21 -30.11 -13.78
N CYS A 328 7.09 -29.22 -14.26
CA CYS A 328 8.44 -29.04 -13.73
C CYS A 328 8.45 -28.52 -12.29
N SER A 329 7.61 -27.51 -12.01
CA SER A 329 7.51 -26.91 -10.67
C SER A 329 7.00 -27.88 -9.60
N TYR A 330 6.17 -28.85 -10.01
CA TYR A 330 5.58 -29.86 -9.13
C TYR A 330 6.28 -31.23 -9.21
N GLY A 331 7.46 -31.31 -9.85
CA GLY A 331 8.29 -32.52 -9.88
C GLY A 331 7.69 -33.71 -10.66
N LYS A 332 6.80 -33.47 -11.63
CA LYS A 332 6.01 -34.51 -12.30
C LYS A 332 6.78 -35.15 -13.48
N LEU A 333 7.78 -35.98 -13.18
CA LEU A 333 8.72 -36.55 -14.15
C LEU A 333 8.07 -37.18 -15.40
N ASN A 334 7.06 -38.04 -15.22
CA ASN A 334 6.44 -38.74 -16.36
C ASN A 334 5.69 -37.78 -17.28
N VAL A 335 5.00 -36.80 -16.69
CA VAL A 335 4.31 -35.75 -17.44
C VAL A 335 5.31 -34.85 -18.17
N VAL A 336 6.40 -34.45 -17.53
CA VAL A 336 7.44 -33.63 -18.17
C VAL A 336 8.02 -34.35 -19.39
N LYS A 337 8.32 -35.64 -19.28
CA LYS A 337 8.80 -36.45 -20.41
C LYS A 337 7.79 -36.52 -21.56
N GLU A 338 6.51 -36.67 -21.24
CA GLU A 338 5.44 -36.73 -22.25
C GLU A 338 5.26 -35.38 -22.95
N LEU A 339 5.21 -34.27 -22.19
CA LEU A 339 5.07 -32.92 -22.75
C LEU A 339 6.28 -32.53 -23.62
N LEU A 340 7.50 -32.89 -23.21
CA LEU A 340 8.69 -32.70 -24.04
C LEU A 340 8.65 -33.54 -25.31
N ARG A 341 8.22 -34.81 -25.23
CA ARG A 341 8.02 -35.67 -26.42
C ARG A 341 7.01 -35.06 -27.38
N ALA A 342 5.91 -34.52 -26.86
CA ALA A 342 4.89 -33.85 -27.66
C ALA A 342 5.42 -32.56 -28.31
N ALA A 343 6.24 -31.79 -27.60
CA ALA A 343 6.92 -30.60 -28.12
C ALA A 343 7.92 -30.94 -29.24
N ASP A 344 8.71 -32.00 -29.07
CA ASP A 344 9.66 -32.50 -30.08
C ASP A 344 8.96 -32.95 -31.37
N ALA A 345 7.70 -33.40 -31.28
CA ALA A 345 6.91 -33.85 -32.43
C ALA A 345 6.25 -32.69 -33.22
N SER A 346 6.19 -31.49 -32.64
CA SER A 346 5.61 -30.30 -33.25
C SER A 346 6.62 -29.54 -34.14
N PRO A 347 6.29 -29.17 -35.39
CA PRO A 347 7.25 -28.66 -36.37
C PRO A 347 7.74 -27.21 -36.13
N SER A 348 7.41 -26.58 -35.00
CA SER A 348 7.61 -25.15 -34.73
C SER A 348 8.65 -24.82 -33.66
N THR A 349 9.32 -25.81 -33.06
CA THR A 349 10.04 -25.60 -31.80
C THR A 349 11.55 -25.44 -32.01
N ASP A 350 12.03 -24.22 -31.79
CA ASP A 350 13.43 -23.80 -31.81
C ASP A 350 14.17 -24.12 -30.49
N GLY A 351 13.82 -25.23 -29.82
CA GLY A 351 14.41 -25.64 -28.54
C GLY A 351 14.00 -24.79 -27.32
N LYS A 352 13.10 -23.82 -27.49
CA LYS A 352 12.62 -22.95 -26.39
C LYS A 352 12.03 -23.72 -25.21
N HIS A 353 11.23 -24.75 -25.46
CA HIS A 353 10.55 -25.52 -24.41
C HIS A 353 11.50 -26.34 -23.55
N ASP A 354 12.59 -26.87 -24.13
CA ASP A 354 13.62 -27.57 -23.36
C ASP A 354 14.26 -26.61 -22.35
N LEU A 355 14.63 -25.40 -22.78
CA LEU A 355 15.22 -24.38 -21.92
C LEU A 355 14.24 -23.86 -20.86
N GLU A 356 12.97 -23.63 -21.22
CA GLU A 356 11.90 -23.25 -20.28
C GLU A 356 11.70 -24.31 -19.19
N ALA A 357 11.66 -25.59 -19.57
CA ALA A 357 11.58 -26.71 -18.62
C ALA A 357 12.77 -26.70 -17.67
N LEU A 358 14.01 -26.56 -18.20
CA LEU A 358 15.20 -26.51 -17.36
C LEU A 358 15.15 -25.36 -16.35
N LYS A 359 14.82 -24.16 -16.81
CA LYS A 359 14.70 -22.98 -15.93
C LYS A 359 13.65 -23.19 -14.84
N ALA A 360 12.50 -23.78 -15.19
CA ALA A 360 11.42 -24.06 -14.23
C ALA A 360 11.84 -25.09 -13.18
N VAL A 361 12.45 -26.21 -13.58
CA VAL A 361 12.99 -27.23 -12.65
C VAL A 361 14.06 -26.63 -11.73
N CYS A 362 14.94 -25.81 -12.30
CA CYS A 362 16.02 -25.20 -11.54
C CYS A 362 15.50 -24.17 -10.52
N SER A 363 14.43 -23.45 -10.86
CA SER A 363 13.79 -22.48 -9.98
C SER A 363 13.01 -23.14 -8.83
N SER A 364 12.39 -24.30 -9.08
CA SER A 364 11.59 -25.02 -8.07
C SER A 364 12.42 -25.81 -7.06
N GLY A 365 13.66 -26.18 -7.40
CA GLY A 365 14.52 -26.97 -6.51
C GLY A 365 14.40 -28.50 -6.69
N GLU A 366 13.71 -28.96 -7.74
CA GLU A 366 13.41 -30.38 -7.96
C GLU A 366 14.62 -31.17 -8.49
N THR A 367 15.59 -31.45 -7.61
CA THR A 367 16.85 -32.12 -7.96
C THR A 367 16.68 -33.52 -8.58
N ALA A 368 15.66 -34.28 -8.16
CA ALA A 368 15.40 -35.61 -8.72
C ALA A 368 14.93 -35.53 -10.17
N LEU A 369 14.05 -34.57 -10.47
CA LEU A 369 13.60 -34.28 -11.83
C LEU A 369 14.76 -33.76 -12.67
N LEU A 370 15.55 -32.82 -12.14
CA LEU A 370 16.73 -32.29 -12.82
C LEU A 370 17.69 -33.40 -13.24
N ARG A 371 18.05 -34.30 -12.31
CA ARG A 371 18.95 -35.43 -12.59
C ARG A 371 18.45 -36.32 -13.73
N ALA A 372 17.14 -36.48 -13.86
CA ALA A 372 16.55 -37.28 -14.92
C ALA A 372 16.55 -36.59 -16.29
N LEU A 373 16.74 -35.26 -16.34
CA LEU A 373 16.72 -34.45 -17.56
C LEU A 373 18.10 -33.94 -17.99
N LEU A 374 19.15 -34.07 -17.16
CA LEU A 374 20.51 -33.58 -17.45
C LEU A 374 21.03 -33.96 -18.84
N SER A 375 20.76 -35.19 -19.29
CA SER A 375 21.26 -35.68 -20.59
C SER A 375 20.64 -34.99 -21.81
N ARG A 376 19.59 -34.18 -21.63
CA ARG A 376 18.97 -33.41 -22.71
C ARG A 376 19.69 -32.09 -23.00
N TYR A 377 20.51 -31.60 -22.07
CA TYR A 377 21.06 -30.26 -22.14
C TYR A 377 22.56 -30.28 -22.37
N ASP A 378 23.04 -29.32 -23.17
CA ASP A 378 24.46 -29.03 -23.29
C ASP A 378 24.96 -28.17 -22.12
N ALA A 379 26.27 -27.91 -22.08
CA ALA A 379 26.89 -27.17 -20.99
C ALA A 379 26.32 -25.74 -20.84
N ASP A 380 26.00 -25.07 -21.96
CA ASP A 380 25.46 -23.71 -21.97
C ASP A 380 24.00 -23.67 -21.50
N GLY A 381 23.17 -24.63 -21.93
CA GLY A 381 21.82 -24.82 -21.40
C GLY A 381 21.82 -25.05 -19.89
N LEU A 382 22.68 -25.96 -19.41
CA LEU A 382 22.86 -26.18 -17.96
C LEU A 382 23.35 -24.92 -17.24
N GLY A 383 24.17 -24.08 -17.89
CA GLY A 383 24.59 -22.78 -17.38
C GLY A 383 23.42 -21.79 -17.20
N GLN A 384 22.47 -21.77 -18.14
CA GLN A 384 21.22 -21.02 -17.97
C GLN A 384 20.38 -21.55 -16.80
N GLY A 385 20.36 -22.87 -16.60
CA GLY A 385 19.77 -23.49 -15.42
C GLY A 385 20.42 -23.01 -14.12
N LEU A 386 21.76 -22.85 -14.12
CA LEU A 386 22.52 -22.39 -12.95
C LEU A 386 22.20 -20.95 -12.60
N ILE A 387 22.01 -20.09 -13.61
CA ILE A 387 21.52 -18.72 -13.41
C ILE A 387 20.14 -18.75 -12.73
N SER A 388 19.18 -19.54 -13.24
CA SER A 388 17.84 -19.63 -12.63
C SER A 388 17.86 -20.21 -11.21
N ALA A 389 18.73 -21.19 -10.94
CA ALA A 389 18.93 -21.71 -9.59
C ALA A 389 19.50 -20.63 -8.65
N SER A 390 20.42 -19.79 -9.14
CA SER A 390 21.04 -18.70 -8.38
C SER A 390 20.05 -17.58 -8.06
N VAL A 391 19.21 -17.19 -9.02
CA VAL A 391 18.12 -16.22 -8.82
C VAL A 391 17.17 -16.67 -7.71
N ASN A 392 16.85 -17.97 -7.65
CA ASN A 392 15.92 -18.54 -6.68
C ASN A 392 16.61 -19.15 -5.45
N SER A 393 17.92 -18.91 -5.27
CA SER A 393 18.68 -19.39 -4.09
C SER A 393 18.69 -20.92 -3.91
N GLN A 394 18.53 -21.69 -4.99
CA GLN A 394 18.43 -23.14 -4.97
C GLN A 394 19.82 -23.81 -4.98
N THR A 395 20.51 -23.80 -3.84
CA THR A 395 21.90 -24.30 -3.69
C THR A 395 22.06 -25.77 -4.03
N SER A 396 21.10 -26.62 -3.64
CA SER A 396 21.14 -28.06 -3.95
C SER A 396 21.04 -28.33 -5.46
N THR A 397 20.20 -27.56 -6.17
CA THR A 397 20.09 -27.62 -7.63
C THR A 397 21.37 -27.14 -8.30
N ALA A 398 21.92 -26.02 -7.83
CA ALA A 398 23.19 -25.51 -8.33
C ALA A 398 24.31 -26.53 -8.20
N GLU A 399 24.42 -27.24 -7.07
CA GLU A 399 25.41 -28.30 -6.88
C GLU A 399 25.27 -29.42 -7.93
N VAL A 400 24.03 -29.87 -8.21
CA VAL A 400 23.77 -30.87 -9.26
C VAL A 400 24.20 -30.38 -10.65
N LEU A 401 23.92 -29.12 -11.00
CA LEU A 401 24.31 -28.54 -12.28
C LEU A 401 25.83 -28.43 -12.42
N LEU A 402 26.50 -28.01 -11.34
CA LEU A 402 27.96 -27.87 -11.29
C LEU A 402 28.67 -29.23 -11.40
N ASP A 403 28.13 -30.27 -10.77
CA ASP A 403 28.62 -31.65 -10.90
C ASP A 403 28.40 -32.23 -12.31
N SER A 404 27.47 -31.66 -13.07
CA SER A 404 27.13 -32.10 -14.43
C SER A 404 27.97 -31.43 -15.52
N GLY A 405 28.92 -30.55 -15.15
CA GLY A 405 29.80 -29.86 -16.09
C GLY A 405 29.13 -28.70 -16.83
N CYS A 406 28.19 -28.00 -16.19
CA CYS A 406 27.59 -26.79 -16.76
C CYS A 406 28.64 -25.70 -17.04
N ASN A 407 28.32 -24.81 -17.99
CA ASN A 407 29.09 -23.60 -18.18
C ASN A 407 28.85 -22.65 -16.99
N LEU A 408 29.81 -22.60 -16.08
CA LEU A 408 29.78 -21.75 -14.87
C LEU A 408 29.66 -20.26 -15.20
N GLU A 409 30.19 -19.85 -16.35
CA GLU A 409 30.24 -18.46 -16.82
C GLU A 409 29.19 -18.18 -17.89
N ALA A 410 28.14 -19.01 -17.96
CA ALA A 410 26.97 -18.68 -18.75
C ALA A 410 26.39 -17.34 -18.28
N VAL A 411 25.86 -16.58 -19.23
CA VAL A 411 25.32 -15.25 -18.99
C VAL A 411 23.88 -15.12 -19.45
N ASP A 412 23.11 -14.26 -18.77
CA ASP A 412 21.78 -13.87 -19.21
C ASP A 412 21.82 -12.80 -20.34
N ALA A 413 20.66 -12.24 -20.69
CA ALA A 413 20.54 -11.19 -21.70
C ALA A 413 21.26 -9.87 -21.33
N TYR A 414 21.59 -9.67 -20.05
CA TYR A 414 22.27 -8.49 -19.50
C TYR A 414 23.73 -8.78 -19.12
N LYS A 415 24.28 -9.91 -19.58
CA LYS A 415 25.61 -10.42 -19.23
C LYS A 415 25.83 -10.79 -17.76
N ASN A 416 24.77 -10.98 -16.97
CA ASN A 416 24.88 -11.45 -15.60
C ASN A 416 25.20 -12.94 -15.56
N THR A 417 26.22 -13.31 -14.79
CA THR A 417 26.54 -14.70 -14.46
C THR A 417 25.76 -15.18 -13.23
N ALA A 418 25.82 -16.48 -12.95
CA ALA A 418 25.30 -17.06 -11.71
C ALA A 418 25.84 -16.35 -10.44
N LEU A 419 27.10 -15.90 -10.46
CA LEU A 419 27.73 -15.22 -9.33
C LEU A 419 27.14 -13.83 -9.08
N HIS A 420 26.74 -13.10 -10.12
CA HIS A 420 26.03 -11.81 -9.98
C HIS A 420 24.73 -12.01 -9.20
N PHE A 421 23.91 -12.99 -9.60
CA PHE A 421 22.65 -13.28 -8.94
C PHE A 421 22.82 -13.82 -7.52
N ALA A 422 23.82 -14.68 -7.27
CA ALA A 422 24.13 -15.16 -5.93
C ALA A 422 24.54 -14.00 -4.99
N ALA A 423 25.34 -13.05 -5.49
CA ALA A 423 25.75 -11.86 -4.75
C ALA A 423 24.58 -10.89 -4.50
N TYR A 424 23.66 -10.78 -5.46
CA TYR A 424 22.48 -9.92 -5.35
C TYR A 424 21.39 -10.50 -4.43
N THR A 425 21.20 -11.81 -4.40
CA THR A 425 20.14 -12.47 -3.62
C THR A 425 20.48 -12.65 -2.13
N ASP A 426 21.65 -12.17 -1.69
CA ASP A 426 22.18 -12.34 -0.32
C ASP A 426 22.27 -13.81 0.10
N THR A 427 22.88 -14.64 -0.76
CA THR A 427 23.08 -16.07 -0.50
C THR A 427 24.56 -16.45 -0.37
N PRO A 428 25.19 -16.23 0.80
CA PRO A 428 26.61 -16.54 1.02
C PRO A 428 26.98 -17.99 0.70
N VAL A 429 26.06 -18.94 0.93
CA VAL A 429 26.28 -20.37 0.62
C VAL A 429 26.39 -20.60 -0.89
N MET A 430 25.54 -19.94 -1.70
CA MET A 430 25.61 -20.03 -3.15
C MET A 430 26.90 -19.36 -3.67
N VAL A 431 27.23 -18.18 -3.14
CA VAL A 431 28.47 -17.47 -3.46
C VAL A 431 29.68 -18.34 -3.14
N GLN A 432 29.72 -18.96 -1.95
CA GLN A 432 30.80 -19.85 -1.55
C GLN A 432 30.92 -21.07 -2.47
N LEU A 433 29.79 -21.68 -2.85
CA LEU A 433 29.75 -22.82 -3.76
C LEU A 433 30.34 -22.46 -5.13
N LEU A 434 29.92 -21.32 -5.71
CA LEU A 434 30.40 -20.86 -7.01
C LEU A 434 31.90 -20.53 -6.98
N ILE A 435 32.37 -19.84 -5.93
CA ILE A 435 33.80 -19.54 -5.72
C ILE A 435 34.61 -20.84 -5.63
N LEU A 436 34.13 -21.83 -4.86
CA LEU A 436 34.82 -23.12 -4.70
C LEU A 436 34.92 -23.89 -6.02
N ARG A 437 33.94 -23.73 -6.93
CA ARG A 437 33.95 -24.32 -8.27
C ARG A 437 34.74 -23.50 -9.30
N GLY A 438 35.38 -22.41 -8.89
CA GLY A 438 36.30 -21.62 -9.71
C GLY A 438 35.62 -20.56 -10.58
N SER A 439 34.50 -19.99 -10.13
CA SER A 439 33.82 -18.92 -10.86
C SER A 439 34.69 -17.67 -11.02
N VAL A 440 34.59 -16.98 -12.15
CA VAL A 440 35.27 -15.71 -12.38
C VAL A 440 34.67 -14.63 -11.48
N LEU A 441 35.49 -14.10 -10.58
CA LEU A 441 35.02 -13.19 -9.53
C LEU A 441 34.65 -11.79 -10.05
N ASP A 442 35.39 -11.30 -11.03
CA ASP A 442 35.30 -9.93 -11.56
C ASP A 442 34.66 -9.89 -12.95
N CYS A 443 33.77 -10.84 -13.24
CA CYS A 443 32.92 -10.78 -14.42
C CYS A 443 32.10 -9.47 -14.40
N LYS A 444 31.85 -8.89 -15.58
CA LYS A 444 31.12 -7.63 -15.72
C LYS A 444 29.82 -7.85 -16.49
N ASP A 445 28.73 -7.37 -15.93
CA ASP A 445 27.44 -7.27 -16.61
C ASP A 445 27.46 -6.17 -17.70
N ASP A 446 26.33 -5.95 -18.38
CA ASP A 446 26.19 -4.91 -19.41
C ASP A 446 26.38 -3.48 -18.87
N SER A 447 26.13 -3.26 -17.58
CA SER A 447 26.40 -2.00 -16.91
C SER A 447 27.87 -1.86 -16.48
N GLY A 448 28.68 -2.90 -16.64
CA GLY A 448 30.05 -3.00 -16.14
C GLY A 448 30.15 -3.33 -14.65
N SER A 449 29.03 -3.62 -13.98
CA SER A 449 28.98 -3.99 -12.57
C SER A 449 29.54 -5.39 -12.35
N THR A 450 30.24 -5.59 -11.23
CA THR A 450 30.77 -6.89 -10.81
C THR A 450 29.85 -7.55 -9.77
N PRO A 451 29.97 -8.86 -9.52
CA PRO A 451 29.29 -9.51 -8.39
C PRO A 451 29.56 -8.81 -7.06
N MET A 452 30.77 -8.29 -6.83
CA MET A 452 31.06 -7.49 -5.62
C MET A 452 30.24 -6.20 -5.58
N SER A 453 30.08 -5.51 -6.71
CA SER A 453 29.23 -4.32 -6.84
C SER A 453 27.76 -4.63 -6.55
N ASP A 454 27.29 -5.83 -6.87
CA ASP A 454 25.93 -6.29 -6.60
C ASP A 454 25.72 -6.63 -5.11
N ALA A 455 26.66 -7.36 -4.51
CA ALA A 455 26.67 -7.61 -3.06
C ALA A 455 26.67 -6.29 -2.28
N ALA A 456 27.45 -5.31 -2.72
CA ALA A 456 27.56 -4.00 -2.07
C ALA A 456 26.26 -3.17 -2.18
N ARG A 457 25.55 -3.27 -3.30
CA ARG A 457 24.24 -2.61 -3.49
C ARG A 457 23.17 -3.16 -2.54
N VAL A 458 23.16 -4.47 -2.32
CA VAL A 458 22.17 -5.12 -1.43
C VAL A 458 22.56 -5.01 0.03
N GLY A 459 23.87 -4.95 0.32
CA GLY A 459 24.44 -4.91 1.66
C GLY A 459 24.79 -6.28 2.21
N SER A 460 25.06 -7.26 1.33
CA SER A 460 25.38 -8.64 1.71
C SER A 460 26.80 -8.71 2.29
N HIS A 461 26.90 -8.56 3.61
CA HIS A 461 28.17 -8.50 4.33
C HIS A 461 28.98 -9.80 4.19
N ASP A 462 28.33 -10.95 4.31
CA ASP A 462 29.01 -12.25 4.28
C ASP A 462 29.41 -12.65 2.86
N SER A 463 28.56 -12.39 1.85
CA SER A 463 28.95 -12.58 0.45
C SER A 463 30.12 -11.69 0.06
N MET A 464 30.15 -10.43 0.53
CA MET A 464 31.31 -9.56 0.34
C MET A 464 32.58 -10.12 0.99
N LYS A 465 32.51 -10.60 2.23
CA LYS A 465 33.69 -11.21 2.88
C LYS A 465 34.21 -12.38 2.06
N LEU A 466 33.32 -13.24 1.56
CA LEU A 466 33.69 -14.39 0.74
C LEU A 466 34.39 -13.94 -0.55
N LEU A 467 33.83 -12.97 -1.27
CA LEU A 467 34.40 -12.42 -2.51
C LEU A 467 35.77 -11.75 -2.25
N ILE A 468 35.88 -10.91 -1.22
CA ILE A 468 37.14 -10.24 -0.86
C ILE A 468 38.21 -11.27 -0.47
N ASN A 469 37.84 -12.27 0.35
CA ASN A 469 38.78 -13.32 0.76
C ASN A 469 39.20 -14.22 -0.41
N ALA A 470 38.37 -14.34 -1.44
CA ALA A 470 38.68 -15.05 -2.68
C ALA A 470 39.55 -14.21 -3.65
N GLY A 471 39.80 -12.94 -3.36
CA GLY A 471 40.65 -12.05 -4.15
C GLY A 471 39.92 -11.24 -5.23
N ALA A 472 38.61 -11.06 -5.12
CA ALA A 472 37.84 -10.19 -6.02
C ALA A 472 38.29 -8.72 -5.92
N ASP A 473 38.28 -8.01 -7.05
CA ASP A 473 38.74 -6.62 -7.16
C ASP A 473 37.73 -5.65 -6.52
N THR A 474 38.15 -5.02 -5.41
CA THR A 474 37.33 -4.04 -4.67
C THR A 474 37.20 -2.70 -5.39
N GLU A 475 38.10 -2.42 -6.34
CA GLU A 475 38.20 -1.16 -7.07
C GLU A 475 37.66 -1.24 -8.50
N ALA A 476 37.07 -2.39 -8.86
CA ALA A 476 36.44 -2.58 -10.16
C ALA A 476 35.32 -1.54 -10.37
N LYS A 477 35.44 -0.76 -11.45
CA LYS A 477 34.46 0.26 -11.84
C LYS A 477 33.49 -0.25 -12.89
N ASN A 478 32.24 0.15 -12.74
CA ASN A 478 31.21 0.01 -13.77
C ASN A 478 31.31 1.12 -14.84
N THR A 479 30.38 1.13 -15.79
CA THR A 479 30.35 2.11 -16.89
C THR A 479 30.09 3.55 -16.43
N THR A 480 29.49 3.75 -15.26
CA THR A 480 29.27 5.09 -14.65
C THR A 480 30.41 5.51 -13.73
N GLY A 481 31.46 4.69 -13.60
CA GLY A 481 32.62 4.97 -12.75
C GLY A 481 32.42 4.61 -11.27
N GLU A 482 31.31 3.95 -10.91
CA GLU A 482 31.01 3.53 -9.55
C GLU A 482 31.78 2.27 -9.16
N THR A 483 32.27 2.24 -7.93
CA THR A 483 32.89 1.08 -7.27
C THR A 483 31.89 0.38 -6.34
N ALA A 484 32.27 -0.77 -5.80
CA ALA A 484 31.50 -1.43 -4.74
C ALA A 484 31.25 -0.48 -3.55
N LEU A 485 32.26 0.30 -3.16
CA LEU A 485 32.13 1.27 -2.06
C LEU A 485 31.12 2.38 -2.38
N SER A 486 31.21 3.00 -3.57
CA SER A 486 30.28 4.08 -3.91
C SER A 486 28.84 3.57 -4.00
N ARG A 487 28.61 2.34 -4.46
CA ARG A 487 27.27 1.73 -4.44
C ARG A 487 26.79 1.43 -3.03
N ALA A 488 27.65 0.92 -2.15
CA ALA A 488 27.30 0.71 -0.74
C ALA A 488 26.89 2.02 -0.05
N ILE A 489 27.56 3.13 -0.41
CA ILE A 489 27.23 4.48 0.08
C ILE A 489 25.90 4.96 -0.49
N TYR A 490 25.69 4.84 -1.81
CA TYR A 490 24.48 5.30 -2.49
C TYR A 490 23.21 4.58 -1.99
N TRP A 491 23.32 3.28 -1.70
CA TRP A 491 22.23 2.44 -1.22
C TRP A 491 22.18 2.31 0.31
N GLU A 492 22.96 3.11 1.04
CA GLU A 492 22.97 3.21 2.50
C GLU A 492 23.21 1.88 3.23
N LYS A 493 24.33 1.23 2.95
CA LYS A 493 24.73 -0.05 3.54
C LYS A 493 25.90 0.13 4.53
N PRO A 494 25.68 0.62 5.76
CA PRO A 494 26.75 1.07 6.65
C PRO A 494 27.75 -0.03 7.04
N GLU A 495 27.30 -1.27 7.27
CA GLU A 495 28.19 -2.41 7.59
C GLU A 495 29.08 -2.77 6.41
N THR A 496 28.52 -2.70 5.20
CA THR A 496 29.23 -2.95 3.94
C THR A 496 30.25 -1.86 3.66
N VAL A 497 29.88 -0.59 3.88
CA VAL A 497 30.79 0.55 3.81
C VAL A 497 31.95 0.38 4.79
N ARG A 498 31.67 0.02 6.05
CA ARG A 498 32.73 -0.25 7.05
C ARG A 498 33.67 -1.36 6.60
N LEU A 499 33.14 -2.49 6.14
CA LEU A 499 33.95 -3.61 5.69
C LEU A 499 34.89 -3.20 4.55
N LEU A 500 34.35 -2.56 3.51
CA LEU A 500 35.15 -2.14 2.35
C LEU A 500 36.26 -1.15 2.76
N LEU A 501 35.94 -0.19 3.63
CA LEU A 501 36.90 0.78 4.14
C LEU A 501 37.98 0.14 5.02
N GLU A 502 37.62 -0.82 5.89
CA GLU A 502 38.57 -1.62 6.68
C GLU A 502 39.54 -2.39 5.78
N ARG A 503 39.07 -2.90 4.64
CA ARG A 503 39.87 -3.63 3.64
C ARG A 503 40.63 -2.74 2.67
N GLY A 504 40.54 -1.42 2.82
CA GLY A 504 41.36 -0.46 2.08
C GLY A 504 40.74 0.04 0.78
N ALA A 505 39.43 -0.11 0.59
CA ALA A 505 38.74 0.45 -0.58
C ALA A 505 38.93 1.97 -0.66
N GLU A 506 39.17 2.48 -1.86
CA GLU A 506 39.46 3.89 -2.07
C GLU A 506 38.18 4.74 -2.11
N MET A 507 38.23 5.89 -1.44
CA MET A 507 37.12 6.84 -1.35
C MET A 507 37.18 7.84 -2.51
N ARG A 508 36.70 7.44 -3.69
CA ARG A 508 36.65 8.28 -4.90
C ARG A 508 35.24 8.60 -5.35
N LEU A 509 34.97 9.88 -5.63
CA LEU A 509 33.64 10.30 -6.11
C LEU A 509 33.41 9.81 -7.55
N PRO A 510 32.32 9.06 -7.84
CA PRO A 510 31.99 8.68 -9.21
C PRO A 510 31.70 9.90 -10.09
N ASP A 511 32.18 9.88 -11.34
CA ASP A 511 32.01 11.01 -12.25
C ASP A 511 30.54 11.35 -12.50
N TYR A 512 29.69 10.32 -12.59
CA TYR A 512 28.25 10.47 -12.74
C TYR A 512 27.56 11.24 -11.60
N TRP A 513 28.11 11.21 -10.38
CA TRP A 513 27.52 11.90 -9.23
C TRP A 513 27.73 13.41 -9.27
N LYS A 514 28.71 13.90 -10.05
CA LYS A 514 29.02 15.33 -10.18
C LYS A 514 27.90 16.11 -10.88
N ASP A 515 27.16 15.48 -11.79
CA ASP A 515 26.24 16.17 -12.71
C ASP A 515 24.75 16.14 -12.28
N ARG A 516 24.35 15.26 -11.35
CA ARG A 516 22.94 14.88 -11.17
C ARG A 516 22.13 15.73 -10.20
N GLU A 517 22.76 16.49 -9.30
CA GLU A 517 22.09 17.14 -8.15
C GLU A 517 22.14 18.67 -8.11
N GLY A 518 22.23 19.34 -9.26
CA GLY A 518 22.03 20.81 -9.35
C GLY A 518 23.00 21.64 -8.50
N GLY A 519 24.11 21.05 -8.06
CA GLY A 519 25.10 21.63 -7.19
C GLY A 519 26.40 20.87 -7.32
N ASP A 520 27.49 21.63 -7.24
CA ASP A 520 28.89 21.26 -7.38
C ASP A 520 29.33 20.28 -6.26
N ILE A 521 28.81 19.03 -6.25
CA ILE A 521 29.20 18.01 -5.26
C ILE A 521 30.63 17.58 -5.59
N GLN A 522 31.57 17.98 -4.73
CA GLN A 522 32.99 17.74 -4.98
C GLN A 522 33.53 16.50 -4.26
N THR A 523 32.82 15.96 -3.26
CA THR A 523 33.39 14.90 -2.39
C THR A 523 32.35 13.86 -1.98
N ILE A 524 32.80 12.61 -1.73
CA ILE A 524 31.96 11.55 -1.16
C ILE A 524 31.37 11.99 0.19
N LEU A 525 32.16 12.68 1.02
CA LEU A 525 31.70 13.15 2.32
C LEU A 525 30.49 14.07 2.17
N GLU A 526 30.56 15.06 1.27
CA GLU A 526 29.44 15.95 1.00
C GLU A 526 28.20 15.20 0.52
N PHE A 527 28.36 14.26 -0.42
CA PHE A 527 27.25 13.42 -0.89
C PHE A 527 26.61 12.64 0.26
N THR A 528 27.42 11.99 1.10
CA THR A 528 26.93 11.20 2.24
C THR A 528 26.18 12.06 3.24
N LEU A 529 26.66 13.26 3.54
CA LEU A 529 25.99 14.15 4.49
C LEU A 529 24.69 14.73 3.94
N ARG A 530 24.55 14.91 2.62
CA ARG A 530 23.31 15.44 2.02
C ARG A 530 22.17 14.43 1.98
N ARG A 531 22.48 13.13 1.86
CA ARG A 531 21.48 12.09 1.54
C ARG A 531 21.43 10.92 2.50
N SER A 532 22.53 10.60 3.18
CA SER A 532 22.72 9.29 3.82
C SER A 532 22.40 9.29 5.31
N SER A 533 21.97 8.13 5.81
CA SER A 533 21.94 7.80 7.25
C SER A 533 23.20 8.18 8.02
N GLN A 534 22.99 8.55 9.30
CA GLN A 534 24.05 8.92 10.24
C GLN A 534 25.11 7.84 10.38
N GLU A 535 24.75 6.57 10.29
CA GLU A 535 25.65 5.42 10.44
C GLU A 535 26.65 5.32 9.30
N THR A 536 26.21 5.61 8.08
CA THR A 536 27.05 5.61 6.87
C THR A 536 27.94 6.84 6.87
N ALA A 537 27.39 8.02 7.21
CA ALA A 537 28.18 9.25 7.38
C ALA A 537 29.27 9.06 8.45
N ARG A 538 28.95 8.43 9.58
CA ARG A 538 29.94 8.08 10.62
C ARG A 538 31.03 7.13 10.10
N ALA A 539 30.68 6.15 9.29
CA ALA A 539 31.65 5.22 8.71
C ALA A 539 32.62 5.93 7.75
N VAL A 540 32.07 6.79 6.89
CA VAL A 540 32.83 7.62 5.94
C VAL A 540 33.75 8.59 6.68
N ILE A 541 33.26 9.29 7.70
CA ILE A 541 34.03 10.22 8.54
C ILE A 541 35.22 9.53 9.21
N ARG A 542 35.00 8.34 9.79
CA ARG A 542 36.08 7.57 10.45
C ARG A 542 37.17 7.18 9.47
N ALA A 543 36.81 6.75 8.26
CA ALA A 543 37.80 6.38 7.25
C ALA A 543 38.63 7.59 6.78
N TYR A 544 37.95 8.71 6.52
CA TYR A 544 38.60 10.00 6.25
C TYR A 544 39.58 10.38 7.38
N GLY A 545 39.23 10.16 8.65
CA GLY A 545 40.08 10.50 9.81
C GLY A 545 41.30 9.61 9.98
N GLY A 546 41.25 8.40 9.43
CA GLY A 546 42.39 7.51 9.30
C GLY A 546 43.31 7.82 8.11
N GLY A 547 43.11 8.95 7.42
CA GLY A 547 43.90 9.35 6.24
C GLY A 547 43.50 8.63 4.95
N LYS A 548 42.34 7.97 4.90
CA LYS A 548 41.81 7.34 3.69
C LYS A 548 40.84 8.30 3.00
N GLY A 549 41.29 8.99 1.96
CA GLY A 549 40.47 9.96 1.21
C GLY A 549 41.28 10.72 0.17
N GLU A 550 40.60 11.34 -0.80
CA GLU A 550 41.22 12.31 -1.71
C GLU A 550 41.79 13.50 -0.92
N GLU A 551 42.93 14.05 -1.37
CA GLU A 551 43.68 15.15 -0.72
C GLU A 551 42.86 16.45 -0.49
N GLU A 552 41.60 16.50 -0.96
CA GLU A 552 40.80 17.71 -1.08
C GLU A 552 39.86 18.00 0.11
N VAL A 553 39.69 17.07 1.05
CA VAL A 553 38.85 17.26 2.25
C VAL A 553 39.73 17.67 3.43
N THR A 554 39.82 18.98 3.68
CA THR A 554 40.49 19.52 4.88
C THR A 554 39.59 19.37 6.13
N PRO A 555 40.16 19.36 7.36
CA PRO A 555 39.38 19.27 8.60
C PRO A 555 38.31 20.36 8.70
N GLY A 556 38.67 21.58 8.29
CA GLY A 556 37.74 22.71 8.24
C GLY A 556 36.61 22.52 7.24
N LYS A 557 36.89 21.99 6.03
CA LYS A 557 35.86 21.71 5.01
C LYS A 557 34.90 20.62 5.50
N ALA A 558 35.41 19.52 6.04
CA ALA A 558 34.60 18.44 6.63
C ALA A 558 33.68 18.95 7.75
N LEU A 559 34.23 19.75 8.66
CA LEU A 559 33.49 20.36 9.76
C LEU A 559 32.36 21.29 9.25
N SER A 560 32.64 22.10 8.23
CA SER A 560 31.63 22.98 7.62
C SER A 560 30.46 22.19 6.99
N LEU A 561 30.77 21.07 6.33
CA LEU A 561 29.76 20.22 5.68
C LEU A 561 28.91 19.48 6.72
N VAL A 562 29.53 18.95 7.77
CA VAL A 562 28.82 18.27 8.86
C VAL A 562 27.84 19.22 9.54
N LEU A 563 28.25 20.45 9.84
CA LEU A 563 27.34 21.43 10.43
C LEU A 563 26.18 21.78 9.50
N LYS A 564 26.47 22.01 8.21
CA LYS A 564 25.46 22.44 7.24
C LYS A 564 24.39 21.38 6.98
N TYR A 565 24.78 20.10 6.91
CA TYR A 565 23.89 19.04 6.41
C TYR A 565 23.49 18.03 7.48
N GLU A 566 24.41 17.55 8.31
CA GLU A 566 24.15 16.46 9.27
C GLU A 566 24.89 16.68 10.59
N PRO A 567 24.47 17.65 11.40
CA PRO A 567 25.27 18.06 12.55
C PRO A 567 25.25 17.00 13.67
N ALA A 568 24.35 16.02 13.60
CA ALA A 568 24.26 14.89 14.53
C ALA A 568 25.52 13.99 14.53
N VAL A 569 26.33 14.01 13.46
CA VAL A 569 27.57 13.23 13.37
C VAL A 569 28.81 14.03 13.80
N LEU A 570 28.64 15.25 14.28
CA LEU A 570 29.73 16.14 14.73
C LEU A 570 30.63 15.51 15.80
N SER A 571 30.05 14.79 16.77
CA SER A 571 30.84 14.10 17.79
C SER A 571 31.78 13.07 17.17
N SER A 572 31.28 12.30 16.20
CA SER A 572 32.08 11.29 15.49
C SER A 572 33.16 11.92 14.61
N LEU A 573 32.90 13.10 14.03
CA LEU A 573 33.93 13.87 13.32
C LEU A 573 35.04 14.29 14.27
N LEU A 574 34.69 14.93 15.38
CA LEU A 574 35.69 15.45 16.33
C LEU A 574 36.49 14.33 17.02
N ASP A 575 35.87 13.16 17.25
CA ASP A 575 36.57 11.98 17.76
C ASP A 575 37.55 11.39 16.73
N SER A 576 37.21 11.48 15.44
CA SER A 576 38.01 10.89 14.34
C SER A 576 39.06 11.85 13.77
N TRP A 577 38.83 13.16 13.91
CA TRP A 577 39.67 14.25 13.41
C TRP A 577 39.94 15.26 14.55
N PRO A 578 40.87 14.99 15.46
CA PRO A 578 41.20 15.92 16.54
C PRO A 578 41.63 17.30 16.04
N GLU A 579 42.30 17.37 14.88
CA GLU A 579 42.76 18.62 14.25
C GLU A 579 41.58 19.48 13.72
N ALA A 580 40.39 18.90 13.56
CA ALA A 580 39.19 19.67 13.25
C ALA A 580 38.81 20.61 14.40
N VAL A 581 39.25 20.32 15.65
CA VAL A 581 39.07 21.19 16.81
C VAL A 581 39.80 22.52 16.61
N ASP A 582 41.04 22.50 16.12
CA ASP A 582 41.81 23.72 15.87
C ASP A 582 41.13 24.58 14.80
N SER A 583 40.47 23.93 13.84
CA SER A 583 39.68 24.58 12.78
C SER A 583 38.35 25.18 13.29
N LEU A 584 37.82 24.76 14.46
CA LEU A 584 36.61 25.36 15.06
C LEU A 584 36.78 26.86 15.29
N SER A 585 37.99 27.28 15.68
CA SER A 585 38.30 28.68 15.98
C SER A 585 38.43 29.57 14.73
N GLN A 586 38.79 28.96 13.59
CA GLN A 586 39.15 29.65 12.34
C GLN A 586 38.04 29.65 11.28
N LEU A 587 37.02 28.81 11.43
CA LEU A 587 35.89 28.75 10.50
C LEU A 587 34.97 29.97 10.68
N THR A 588 35.25 31.00 9.88
CA THR A 588 34.32 32.10 9.60
C THR A 588 33.59 31.79 8.29
N ASN A 589 32.26 31.67 8.31
CA ASN A 589 31.51 31.62 7.06
C ASN A 589 31.20 33.05 6.58
N ALA A 590 31.12 33.22 5.25
CA ALA A 590 30.91 34.53 4.62
C ALA A 590 29.55 35.17 4.97
N GLU A 591 28.60 34.40 5.51
CA GLU A 591 27.20 34.84 5.70
C GLU A 591 26.75 34.94 7.17
N SER A 592 27.43 34.34 8.16
CA SER A 592 26.93 34.26 9.55
C SER A 592 27.95 34.38 10.69
N GLY A 593 29.25 34.55 10.43
CA GLY A 593 30.27 34.70 11.48
C GLY A 593 30.97 33.39 11.85
N THR A 594 31.46 33.30 13.10
CA THR A 594 32.15 32.08 13.61
C THR A 594 31.20 30.88 13.73
N ILE A 595 31.77 29.68 13.88
CA ILE A 595 31.02 28.43 14.08
C ILE A 595 29.95 28.50 15.19
N LEU A 596 30.22 29.26 16.26
CA LEU A 596 29.28 29.48 17.35
C LEU A 596 28.01 30.22 16.88
N HIS A 597 28.12 31.15 15.93
CA HIS A 597 26.97 31.86 15.38
C HIS A 597 26.06 30.93 14.58
N THR A 598 26.64 30.01 13.79
CA THR A 598 25.89 29.01 13.03
C THR A 598 25.18 28.02 13.95
N LEU A 599 25.88 27.45 14.94
CA LEU A 599 25.29 26.55 15.93
C LEU A 599 24.16 27.22 16.74
N VAL A 600 24.33 28.51 17.08
CA VAL A 600 23.29 29.28 17.78
C VAL A 600 22.10 29.58 16.88
N ALA A 601 22.32 29.88 15.60
CA ALA A 601 21.25 30.11 14.64
C ALA A 601 20.42 28.84 14.36
N GLU A 602 21.06 27.67 14.33
CA GLU A 602 20.39 26.38 14.15
C GLU A 602 19.60 25.93 15.39
N GLY A 603 19.95 26.43 16.58
CA GLY A 603 19.19 26.16 17.80
C GLY A 603 19.58 24.86 18.53
N ASN A 604 20.64 24.16 18.12
CA ASN A 604 20.98 22.83 18.63
C ASN A 604 21.81 22.88 19.93
N ILE A 605 21.11 22.80 21.06
CA ILE A 605 21.69 22.89 22.41
C ILE A 605 22.70 21.78 22.70
N GLU A 606 22.44 20.54 22.29
CA GLU A 606 23.29 19.39 22.63
C GLU A 606 24.63 19.42 21.88
N GLN A 607 24.61 19.85 20.62
CA GLN A 607 25.85 20.09 19.87
C GLN A 607 26.65 21.24 20.47
N LEU A 608 25.98 22.33 20.86
CA LEU A 608 26.65 23.45 21.51
C LEU A 608 27.30 23.01 22.83
N LYS A 609 26.62 22.23 23.68
CA LYS A 609 27.21 21.65 24.91
C LYS A 609 28.44 20.78 24.63
N PHE A 610 28.47 20.06 23.50
CA PHE A 610 29.61 19.24 23.12
C PHE A 610 30.80 20.07 22.62
N VAL A 611 30.52 21.16 21.91
CA VAL A 611 31.53 22.02 21.27
C VAL A 611 32.11 23.05 22.25
N LEU A 612 31.31 23.63 23.13
CA LEU A 612 31.72 24.69 24.07
C LEU A 612 32.97 24.36 24.92
N PRO A 613 33.15 23.13 25.46
CA PRO A 613 34.35 22.78 26.23
C PRO A 613 35.63 22.72 25.41
N ARG A 614 35.54 22.76 24.07
CA ARG A 614 36.62 22.55 23.11
C ARG A 614 36.93 23.80 22.28
N ILE A 615 36.32 24.95 22.61
CA ILE A 615 36.53 26.23 21.93
C ILE A 615 37.22 27.23 22.88
N ASP A 616 38.16 28.01 22.34
CA ASP A 616 38.86 29.06 23.10
C ASP A 616 37.96 30.26 23.41
N VAL A 617 38.20 30.89 24.57
CA VAL A 617 37.47 32.06 25.09
C VAL A 617 37.31 33.23 24.09
N PRO A 618 38.28 33.57 23.20
CA PRO A 618 38.11 34.63 22.21
C PRO A 618 36.95 34.42 21.23
N SER A 619 36.56 33.17 20.97
CA SER A 619 35.46 32.85 20.04
C SER A 619 34.09 33.30 20.55
N PHE A 620 33.92 33.49 21.86
CA PHE A 620 32.68 34.00 22.47
C PHE A 620 32.48 35.51 22.21
N LYS A 621 33.58 36.25 22.00
CA LYS A 621 33.60 37.68 21.68
C LYS A 621 33.67 37.97 20.18
N ALA A 622 33.83 36.94 19.36
CA ALA A 622 33.85 37.11 17.92
C ALA A 622 32.50 37.67 17.46
N VAL A 623 32.57 38.54 16.45
CA VAL A 623 31.39 39.17 15.87
C VAL A 623 31.10 38.60 14.48
N ASP A 624 29.83 38.48 14.13
CA ASP A 624 29.41 38.16 12.76
C ASP A 624 29.56 39.37 11.81
N VAL A 625 29.15 39.18 10.55
CA VAL A 625 29.19 40.24 9.51
C VAL A 625 28.38 41.47 9.90
N ALA A 626 27.33 41.31 10.71
CA ALA A 626 26.50 42.39 11.24
C ALA A 626 27.03 42.95 12.58
N GLY A 627 28.21 42.50 13.03
CA GLY A 627 28.87 42.95 14.25
C GLY A 627 28.26 42.41 15.54
N ARG A 628 27.47 41.32 15.46
CA ARG A 628 26.74 40.72 16.58
C ARG A 628 27.55 39.60 17.22
N LEU A 629 27.40 39.39 18.53
CA LEU A 629 27.95 38.25 19.24
C LEU A 629 26.97 37.06 19.19
N PRO A 630 27.42 35.82 19.45
CA PRO A 630 26.53 34.65 19.50
C PRO A 630 25.37 34.83 20.49
N ILE A 631 25.61 35.52 21.62
CA ILE A 631 24.57 35.79 22.61
C ILE A 631 23.44 36.67 22.05
N HIS A 632 23.75 37.62 21.15
CA HIS A 632 22.76 38.47 20.49
C HIS A 632 21.88 37.66 19.53
N LEU A 633 22.47 36.71 18.80
CA LEU A 633 21.70 35.79 17.96
C LEU A 633 20.76 34.92 18.80
N SER A 634 21.24 34.38 19.93
CA SER A 634 20.37 33.57 20.80
C SER A 634 19.18 34.37 21.38
N ALA A 635 19.39 35.66 21.68
CA ALA A 635 18.32 36.58 22.08
C ALA A 635 17.35 36.87 20.92
N HIS A 636 17.87 37.10 19.71
CA HIS A 636 17.07 37.35 18.51
C HIS A 636 16.20 36.15 18.11
N TYR A 637 16.74 34.94 18.17
CA TYR A 637 16.02 33.70 17.86
C TYR A 637 15.13 33.20 19.00
N GLY A 638 15.20 33.82 20.19
CA GLY A 638 14.30 33.50 21.30
C GLY A 638 14.64 32.18 22.00
N ASN A 639 15.92 31.88 22.19
CA ASN A 639 16.38 30.64 22.83
C ASN A 639 17.17 30.93 24.13
N ALA A 640 16.44 30.96 25.25
CA ALA A 640 16.99 31.26 26.58
C ALA A 640 18.03 30.22 27.05
N ALA A 641 17.84 28.94 26.71
CA ALA A 641 18.78 27.89 27.11
C ALA A 641 20.14 28.03 26.39
N LEU A 642 20.15 28.48 25.14
CA LEU A 642 21.40 28.82 24.46
C LEU A 642 22.06 30.06 25.07
N MET A 643 21.27 31.07 25.43
CA MET A 643 21.80 32.23 26.16
C MET A 643 22.47 31.81 27.47
N GLU A 644 21.84 30.92 28.25
CA GLU A 644 22.39 30.39 29.50
C GLU A 644 23.75 29.70 29.31
N LEU A 645 23.90 28.92 28.23
CA LEU A 645 25.15 28.22 27.92
C LEU A 645 26.27 29.14 27.45
N LEU A 646 25.92 30.25 26.80
CA LEU A 646 26.88 31.25 26.31
C LEU A 646 27.31 32.23 27.40
N LEU A 647 26.60 32.29 28.53
CA LEU A 647 26.90 33.16 29.66
C LEU A 647 28.05 32.61 30.50
N GLY A 648 29.27 33.13 30.29
CA GLY A 648 30.46 32.83 31.06
C GLY A 648 31.68 33.63 30.60
N GLY A 649 32.70 33.76 31.47
CA GLY A 649 33.91 34.54 31.17
C GLY A 649 33.62 36.05 31.04
N ASP A 650 34.12 36.66 29.96
CA ASP A 650 34.03 38.10 29.67
C ASP A 650 32.78 38.52 28.84
N VAL A 651 31.84 37.61 28.55
CA VAL A 651 30.62 37.92 27.77
C VAL A 651 29.41 37.96 28.70
N SER A 652 28.74 39.10 28.72
CA SER A 652 27.55 39.38 29.54
C SER A 652 26.37 39.82 28.68
N LEU A 653 25.16 39.85 29.25
CA LEU A 653 23.98 40.37 28.56
C LEU A 653 24.09 41.86 28.21
N GLU A 654 24.95 42.60 28.91
CA GLU A 654 25.22 44.02 28.70
C GLU A 654 26.24 44.28 27.59
N THR A 655 26.96 43.25 27.16
CA THR A 655 28.03 43.37 26.18
C THR A 655 27.44 43.93 24.88
N PRO A 656 27.87 45.12 24.42
CA PRO A 656 27.30 45.72 23.23
C PRO A 656 27.82 45.02 21.97
N ASP A 657 26.99 45.00 20.93
CA ASP A 657 27.43 44.72 19.56
C ASP A 657 28.18 45.94 18.97
N CYS A 658 28.61 45.86 17.71
CA CYS A 658 29.33 46.98 17.08
C CYS A 658 28.51 48.28 16.97
N GLN A 659 27.19 48.21 17.12
CA GLN A 659 26.25 49.34 17.11
C GLN A 659 25.82 49.74 18.52
N GLY A 660 26.44 49.23 19.58
CA GLY A 660 26.07 49.57 20.96
C GLY A 660 24.82 48.84 21.48
N ARG A 661 24.25 47.90 20.72
CA ARG A 661 23.05 47.15 21.12
C ARG A 661 23.42 45.98 22.02
N ASN A 662 22.73 45.87 23.16
CA ASN A 662 22.87 44.74 24.08
C ASN A 662 21.85 43.62 23.79
N ALA A 663 21.90 42.50 24.53
CA ALA A 663 20.99 41.37 24.32
C ALA A 663 19.49 41.73 24.46
N LEU A 664 19.15 42.74 25.26
CA LEU A 664 17.76 43.18 25.44
C LEU A 664 17.21 43.87 24.19
N HIS A 665 18.04 44.61 23.45
CA HIS A 665 17.64 45.21 22.15
C HIS A 665 17.21 44.14 21.15
N TYR A 666 17.88 42.99 21.14
CA TYR A 666 17.53 41.86 20.27
C TYR A 666 16.32 41.08 20.77
N ALA A 667 16.18 40.94 22.09
CA ALA A 667 15.08 40.23 22.73
C ALA A 667 13.72 40.92 22.46
N VAL A 668 13.67 42.25 22.60
CA VAL A 668 12.44 43.04 22.40
C VAL A 668 11.96 43.05 20.95
N VAL A 669 12.84 42.73 20.00
CA VAL A 669 12.49 42.63 18.58
C VAL A 669 12.31 41.21 18.06
N SER A 670 12.48 40.21 18.93
CA SER A 670 12.34 38.80 18.59
C SER A 670 10.88 38.41 18.35
N ARG A 671 10.65 37.30 17.65
CA ARG A 671 9.30 36.75 17.45
C ARG A 671 8.67 36.17 18.73
N ARG A 672 9.45 36.01 19.81
CA ARG A 672 9.00 35.42 21.08
C ARG A 672 9.19 36.43 22.19
N TRP A 673 8.15 37.22 22.46
CA TRP A 673 8.17 38.22 23.53
C TRP A 673 8.64 37.68 24.91
N SER A 674 8.40 36.39 25.19
CA SER A 674 8.84 35.73 26.42
C SER A 674 10.35 35.76 26.62
N ILE A 675 11.14 35.85 25.54
CA ILE A 675 12.60 35.94 25.68
C ILE A 675 13.01 37.21 26.41
N SER A 676 12.27 38.33 26.28
CA SER A 676 12.52 39.56 27.04
C SER A 676 12.40 39.32 28.54
N LYS A 677 11.46 38.46 28.97
CA LYS A 677 11.35 38.03 30.37
C LYS A 677 12.53 37.16 30.77
N ASP A 678 12.92 36.23 29.91
CA ASP A 678 14.05 35.34 30.17
C ASP A 678 15.38 36.13 30.25
N VAL A 679 15.63 37.10 29.37
CA VAL A 679 16.79 38.01 29.45
C VAL A 679 16.82 38.74 30.79
N MET A 680 15.68 39.28 31.25
CA MET A 680 15.59 39.98 32.53
C MET A 680 15.69 39.04 33.74
N ARG A 681 15.21 37.79 33.62
CA ARG A 681 15.42 36.74 34.63
C ARG A 681 16.91 36.43 34.74
N LEU A 682 17.55 36.10 33.62
CA LEU A 682 18.97 35.76 33.54
C LEU A 682 19.87 36.90 34.01
N TYR A 683 19.52 38.14 33.67
CA TYR A 683 20.26 39.31 34.14
C TYR A 683 20.26 39.43 35.67
N ARG A 684 19.10 39.19 36.32
CA ARG A 684 18.99 39.19 37.78
C ARG A 684 19.68 38.00 38.44
N GLU A 685 19.61 36.83 37.83
CA GLU A 685 20.26 35.62 38.33
C GLU A 685 21.80 35.74 38.28
N LYS A 686 22.35 36.31 37.21
CA LYS A 686 23.80 36.54 37.07
C LYS A 686 24.29 37.76 37.87
N ASN A 687 23.40 38.71 38.20
CA ASN A 687 23.71 39.89 39.00
C ASN A 687 22.80 39.97 40.25
N PRO A 688 22.97 39.08 41.25
CA PRO A 688 22.08 39.01 42.43
C PRO A 688 22.14 40.26 43.32
N ASN A 689 23.19 41.07 43.19
CA ASN A 689 23.38 42.33 43.92
C ASN A 689 23.06 43.57 43.08
N ALA A 690 22.43 43.42 41.90
CA ALA A 690 22.09 44.54 41.03
C ALA A 690 21.18 45.55 41.76
N THR A 691 21.63 46.80 41.87
CA THR A 691 20.79 47.89 42.38
C THR A 691 19.77 48.31 41.32
N LYS A 692 18.74 49.04 41.73
CA LYS A 692 17.78 49.63 40.79
C LYS A 692 18.49 50.46 39.70
N GLU A 693 19.52 51.23 40.05
CA GLU A 693 20.26 52.02 39.05
C GLU A 693 20.96 51.13 38.02
N THR A 694 21.52 49.99 38.41
CA THR A 694 22.18 49.06 37.48
C THR A 694 21.19 48.37 36.54
N ILE A 695 19.98 48.06 37.02
CA ILE A 695 18.91 47.51 36.18
C ILE A 695 18.41 48.59 35.21
N ASP A 696 18.18 49.81 35.71
CA ASP A 696 17.75 50.94 34.89
C ASP A 696 18.79 51.27 33.81
N SER A 697 20.09 51.16 34.12
CA SER A 697 21.18 51.34 33.16
C SER A 697 21.16 50.29 32.04
N PHE A 698 20.88 49.03 32.35
CA PHE A 698 20.79 47.96 31.35
C PHE A 698 19.55 48.08 30.46
N VAL A 699 18.38 48.34 31.08
CA VAL A 699 17.09 48.46 30.39
C VAL A 699 17.03 49.70 29.51
N ASN A 700 17.76 50.76 29.86
CA ASN A 700 17.79 52.03 29.14
C ASN A 700 19.10 52.28 28.39
N ALA A 701 19.93 51.25 28.21
CA ALA A 701 21.18 51.38 27.46
C ALA A 701 20.89 51.90 26.03
N PRO A 702 21.50 53.01 25.60
CA PRO A 702 21.32 53.51 24.25
C PRO A 702 22.26 52.79 23.26
N ASP A 703 21.77 52.53 22.06
CA ASP A 703 22.61 52.13 20.93
C ASP A 703 23.35 53.34 20.29
N ALA A 704 24.04 53.09 19.18
CA ALA A 704 24.83 54.07 18.45
C ALA A 704 24.01 55.28 17.99
N ASP A 705 22.70 55.16 17.78
CA ASP A 705 21.80 56.24 17.37
C ASP A 705 21.01 56.83 18.55
N GLY A 706 21.28 56.35 19.76
CA GLY A 706 20.60 56.77 20.98
C GLY A 706 19.26 56.06 21.21
N TRP A 707 18.96 55.00 20.46
CA TRP A 707 17.75 54.22 20.66
C TRP A 707 17.92 53.28 21.86
N THR A 708 16.91 53.25 22.72
CA THR A 708 16.84 52.31 23.85
C THR A 708 16.02 51.08 23.46
N PRO A 709 16.09 49.96 24.21
CA PRO A 709 15.23 48.80 23.98
C PRO A 709 13.73 49.15 23.91
N LEU A 710 13.29 50.18 24.66
CA LEU A 710 11.90 50.65 24.59
C LEU A 710 11.57 51.31 23.24
N HIS A 711 12.50 52.06 22.63
CA HIS A 711 12.30 52.58 21.28
C HIS A 711 12.17 51.43 20.26
N TRP A 712 13.04 50.42 20.36
CA TRP A 712 12.99 49.24 19.50
C TRP A 712 11.70 48.42 19.68
N ALA A 713 11.22 48.25 20.92
CA ALA A 713 9.94 47.60 21.22
C ALA A 713 8.75 48.37 20.61
N CYS A 714 8.79 49.70 20.61
CA CYS A 714 7.74 50.56 20.05
C CYS A 714 7.69 50.57 18.50
N ARG A 715 8.56 49.83 17.82
CA ARG A 715 8.44 49.55 16.37
C ARG A 715 7.51 48.39 16.07
N GLN A 716 7.21 47.56 17.07
CA GLN A 716 6.52 46.29 16.90
C GLN A 716 5.08 46.34 17.39
N THR A 717 4.22 45.50 16.82
CA THR A 717 2.80 45.40 17.18
C THR A 717 2.55 44.57 18.44
N ASP A 718 3.57 44.18 19.21
CA ASP A 718 3.39 43.39 20.43
C ASP A 718 3.29 44.31 21.68
N PRO A 719 2.08 44.50 22.24
CA PRO A 719 1.88 45.35 23.41
C PRO A 719 2.47 44.76 24.68
N ASP A 720 2.62 43.44 24.78
CA ASP A 720 3.10 42.77 25.99
C ASP A 720 4.60 43.04 26.20
N VAL A 721 5.40 43.14 25.13
CA VAL A 721 6.81 43.53 25.20
C VAL A 721 6.96 44.95 25.72
N VAL A 722 6.20 45.90 25.16
CA VAL A 722 6.30 47.33 25.52
C VAL A 722 5.88 47.53 26.99
N GLU A 723 4.75 46.95 27.39
CA GLU A 723 4.27 47.01 28.78
C GLU A 723 5.27 46.36 29.75
N PHE A 724 5.87 45.22 29.35
CA PHE A 724 6.88 44.56 30.16
C PHE A 724 8.11 45.45 30.36
N ILE A 725 8.68 46.02 29.30
CA ILE A 725 9.88 46.87 29.38
C ILE A 725 9.61 48.14 30.20
N ILE A 726 8.45 48.77 30.05
CA ILE A 726 8.02 49.88 30.93
C ILE A 726 7.96 49.41 32.39
N GLY A 727 7.37 48.24 32.65
CA GLY A 727 7.34 47.64 33.98
C GLY A 727 8.71 47.27 34.55
N GLN A 728 9.75 47.15 33.72
CA GLN A 728 11.13 46.92 34.15
C GLN A 728 11.93 48.22 34.38
N GLY A 729 11.34 49.41 34.18
CA GLY A 729 12.04 50.70 34.32
C GLY A 729 12.41 51.38 33.00
N GLY A 730 11.82 50.96 31.87
CA GLY A 730 12.02 51.60 30.57
C GLY A 730 11.59 53.06 30.57
N ASN A 731 12.50 53.96 30.21
CA ASN A 731 12.29 55.39 30.18
C ASN A 731 11.50 55.80 28.92
N ASN A 732 10.21 56.06 29.10
CA ASN A 732 9.30 56.48 28.04
C ASN A 732 9.54 57.92 27.53
N LEU A 733 10.43 58.68 28.17
CA LEU A 733 10.86 60.03 27.76
C LEU A 733 12.28 60.06 27.20
N ALA A 734 12.95 58.90 27.07
CA ALA A 734 14.27 58.82 26.48
C ALA A 734 14.25 59.41 25.06
N LYS A 735 15.29 60.17 24.70
CA LYS A 735 15.42 60.82 23.38
C LYS A 735 16.57 60.20 22.60
N THR A 736 16.32 59.82 21.36
CA THR A 736 17.37 59.43 20.41
C THR A 736 18.22 60.65 20.02
N LYS A 737 19.32 60.44 19.29
CA LYS A 737 20.14 61.54 18.76
C LYS A 737 19.35 62.49 17.84
N SER A 738 18.31 61.99 17.19
CA SER A 738 17.38 62.78 16.36
C SER A 738 16.22 63.38 17.15
N ASN A 739 16.27 63.33 18.49
CA ASN A 739 15.22 63.79 19.42
C ASN A 739 13.89 63.01 19.34
N TRP A 740 13.91 61.75 18.92
CA TRP A 740 12.70 60.91 18.93
C TRP A 740 12.51 60.29 20.29
N THR A 741 11.26 60.24 20.75
CA THR A 741 10.85 59.48 21.94
C THR A 741 10.21 58.17 21.51
N PRO A 742 10.03 57.18 22.42
CA PRO A 742 9.31 55.95 22.07
C PRO A 742 7.88 56.21 21.55
N TRP A 743 7.24 57.29 22.00
CA TRP A 743 5.94 57.74 21.48
C TRP A 743 6.03 58.18 20.00
N HIS A 744 7.07 58.94 19.63
CA HIS A 744 7.30 59.32 18.23
C HIS A 744 7.53 58.10 17.34
N VAL A 745 8.27 57.10 17.83
CA VAL A 745 8.51 55.85 17.10
C VAL A 745 7.19 55.08 16.91
N ALA A 746 6.39 54.91 17.96
CA ALA A 746 5.12 54.20 17.88
C ALA A 746 4.11 54.89 16.94
N THR A 747 4.07 56.24 16.94
CA THR A 747 3.20 57.00 16.05
C THR A 747 3.66 56.96 14.60
N PHE A 748 4.97 56.98 14.34
CA PHE A 748 5.52 56.82 12.99
C PHE A 748 5.20 55.46 12.36
N HIS A 749 5.11 54.40 13.16
CA HIS A 749 4.74 53.05 12.71
C HIS A 749 3.23 52.77 12.76
N ASP A 750 2.38 53.81 12.83
CA ASP A 750 0.90 53.71 12.88
C ASP A 750 0.34 52.87 14.05
N LEU A 751 1.09 52.77 15.17
CA LEU A 751 0.68 52.01 16.37
C LEU A 751 -0.15 52.85 17.35
N THR A 752 -0.71 53.97 16.90
CA THR A 752 -1.50 54.92 17.71
C THR A 752 -2.73 54.29 18.37
N SER A 753 -3.28 53.22 17.79
CA SER A 753 -4.42 52.47 18.30
C SER A 753 -4.06 51.40 19.35
N MET A 754 -2.77 51.17 19.59
CA MET A 754 -2.30 50.10 20.47
C MET A 754 -2.50 50.46 21.94
N ARG A 755 -2.93 49.49 22.74
CA ARG A 755 -3.23 49.70 24.17
C ARG A 755 -2.03 50.18 25.00
N PHE A 756 -0.80 49.95 24.54
CA PHE A 756 0.40 50.40 25.25
C PHE A 756 0.64 51.91 25.11
N MET A 757 0.02 52.58 24.13
CA MET A 757 0.16 54.02 23.91
C MET A 757 -0.21 54.86 25.13
N LYS A 758 -1.15 54.39 25.97
CA LYS A 758 -1.53 55.04 27.22
C LYS A 758 -0.40 55.12 28.27
N PHE A 759 0.62 54.27 28.12
CA PHE A 759 1.80 54.24 29.00
C PHE A 759 2.97 55.05 28.44
N LEU A 760 2.86 55.53 27.20
CA LEU A 760 3.82 56.44 26.58
C LEU A 760 3.33 57.88 26.72
N SER A 761 4.20 58.80 27.11
CA SER A 761 3.84 60.21 27.26
C SER A 761 3.89 60.91 25.91
N GLU A 762 2.80 61.59 25.55
CA GLU A 762 2.76 62.47 24.38
C GLU A 762 3.72 63.67 24.61
N PRO A 763 4.64 63.94 23.67
CA PRO A 763 5.60 65.03 23.81
C PRO A 763 4.93 66.40 23.66
N ILE A 764 5.44 67.41 24.37
CA ILE A 764 4.89 68.78 24.37
C ILE A 764 5.18 69.46 23.02
N GLU A 765 4.21 70.19 22.45
CA GLU A 765 4.27 70.82 21.10
C GLU A 765 5.51 71.68 20.79
N SER A 766 6.24 72.14 21.82
CA SER A 766 7.49 72.91 21.67
C SER A 766 8.73 72.05 21.38
N GLU A 767 8.61 70.73 21.41
CA GLU A 767 9.70 69.77 21.19
C GLU A 767 9.51 68.98 19.88
N LYS A 768 9.09 69.65 18.80
CA LYS A 768 9.03 69.01 17.47
C LYS A 768 10.39 68.41 17.13
N ALA A 769 10.46 67.08 17.02
CA ALA A 769 11.63 66.38 16.52
C ALA A 769 12.10 67.07 15.24
N SER A 770 13.39 67.34 15.13
CA SER A 770 13.98 67.91 13.92
C SER A 770 13.55 67.02 12.75
N GLY A 771 12.73 67.57 11.86
CA GLY A 771 12.17 66.84 10.73
C GLY A 771 13.30 66.15 9.96
N LEU A 772 13.16 64.85 9.75
CA LEU A 772 14.03 64.11 8.85
C LEU A 772 13.96 64.77 7.47
N LEU A 773 15.07 65.30 6.99
CA LEU A 773 15.21 65.59 5.56
C LEU A 773 15.07 64.26 4.81
N ALA A 774 14.37 64.28 3.68
CA ALA A 774 14.12 63.12 2.82
C ALA A 774 15.39 62.32 2.43
N GLU A 775 16.58 62.91 2.58
CA GLU A 775 17.89 62.28 2.32
C GLU A 775 18.28 61.21 3.37
N GLU A 776 17.83 61.31 4.63
CA GLU A 776 18.08 60.26 5.66
C GLU A 776 17.12 59.07 5.53
N ILE A 777 15.89 59.32 5.07
CA ILE A 777 14.89 58.29 4.74
C ILE A 777 15.38 57.39 3.59
N GLN A 778 16.14 57.95 2.64
CA GLN A 778 16.75 57.18 1.54
C GLN A 778 17.92 56.29 1.97
N ARG A 779 18.65 56.62 3.06
CA ARG A 779 19.71 55.74 3.58
C ARG A 779 19.17 54.48 4.26
N HIS A 780 18.04 54.58 4.98
CA HIS A 780 17.41 53.44 5.66
C HIS A 780 16.64 52.50 4.72
N ASN A 781 16.28 52.94 3.52
CA ASN A 781 15.69 52.06 2.50
C ASN A 781 16.71 51.16 1.80
N ALA A 782 18.01 51.35 2.03
CA ALA A 782 19.06 50.58 1.38
C ALA A 782 19.56 49.38 2.21
N SER A 783 19.19 49.23 3.48
CA SER A 783 19.64 48.09 4.32
C SER A 783 18.63 47.72 5.40
N CYS A 784 18.55 46.44 5.79
CA CYS A 784 17.69 46.00 6.91
C CYS A 784 18.18 46.62 8.22
N ASP A 785 17.33 47.32 8.98
CA ASP A 785 17.76 47.98 10.24
C ASP A 785 18.27 47.01 11.33
N ILE A 786 17.95 45.72 11.21
CA ILE A 786 18.35 44.70 12.19
C ILE A 786 19.70 44.06 11.80
N CYS A 787 19.91 43.73 10.51
CA CYS A 787 21.11 43.03 10.03
C CYS A 787 22.03 43.85 9.11
N TYR A 788 21.67 45.10 8.78
CA TYR A 788 22.39 46.06 7.93
C TYR A 788 22.85 45.55 6.55
N CYS A 789 22.30 44.42 6.07
CA CYS A 789 22.52 43.91 4.71
C CYS A 789 21.79 44.77 3.68
N THR A 790 22.41 45.04 2.52
CA THR A 790 21.88 45.95 1.50
C THR A 790 20.60 45.38 0.86
N ILE A 791 19.44 45.99 1.14
CA ILE A 791 18.15 45.61 0.54
C ILE A 791 18.04 46.31 -0.82
N HIS A 792 17.86 45.52 -1.88
CA HIS A 792 17.46 46.07 -3.18
C HIS A 792 15.96 46.40 -3.10
N GLY A 793 15.64 47.69 -2.92
CA GLY A 793 14.29 48.14 -2.59
C GLY A 793 13.21 47.71 -3.58
N ARG A 794 12.23 46.93 -3.08
CA ARG A 794 10.83 46.87 -3.53
C ARG A 794 9.94 46.54 -2.33
N ARG A 795 8.81 47.25 -2.19
CA ARG A 795 7.76 46.94 -1.20
C ARG A 795 6.73 45.99 -1.82
N HIS A 796 6.25 45.00 -1.07
CA HIS A 796 5.28 44.01 -1.54
C HIS A 796 4.14 43.85 -0.53
N GLN A 797 2.88 43.84 -0.99
CA GLN A 797 1.70 43.69 -0.14
C GLN A 797 1.02 42.33 -0.36
N CYS A 798 0.70 41.61 0.72
CA CYS A 798 -0.06 40.34 0.68
C CYS A 798 -1.55 40.63 0.49
N GLN A 799 -2.21 39.97 -0.46
CA GLN A 799 -3.60 40.23 -0.84
C GLN A 799 -4.67 39.60 0.08
N SER A 800 -4.29 38.90 1.16
CA SER A 800 -5.25 38.27 2.08
C SER A 800 -5.44 39.07 3.37
N ASP A 801 -6.66 39.58 3.59
CA ASP A 801 -7.07 40.31 4.81
C ASP A 801 -6.92 39.50 6.12
N ALA A 802 -6.79 38.18 6.04
CA ALA A 802 -6.59 37.30 7.20
C ALA A 802 -5.11 37.15 7.61
N CYS A 803 -4.17 37.59 6.78
CA CYS A 803 -2.74 37.50 7.05
C CYS A 803 -2.28 38.73 7.84
N ARG A 804 -2.12 38.59 9.17
CA ARG A 804 -1.69 39.69 10.06
C ARG A 804 -0.18 40.04 9.98
N ASP A 805 0.54 39.54 8.98
CA ASP A 805 1.94 39.91 8.76
C ASP A 805 1.97 41.20 7.92
N PHE A 806 2.03 42.36 8.59
CA PHE A 806 2.22 43.66 7.94
C PHE A 806 3.69 44.10 7.95
N ASP A 807 4.02 44.82 6.88
CA ASP A 807 5.30 45.35 6.41
C ASP A 807 6.33 45.72 7.51
N MET A 808 7.42 44.96 7.54
CA MET A 808 8.77 45.49 7.74
C MET A 808 9.69 44.59 6.91
N CYS A 809 10.33 45.17 5.90
CA CYS A 809 11.45 44.62 5.12
C CYS A 809 11.79 43.17 5.48
N PHE A 810 11.14 42.23 4.79
CA PHE A 810 11.48 40.80 4.74
C PHE A 810 12.13 40.30 6.03
N LYS A 811 11.29 39.76 6.94
CA LYS A 811 11.69 38.72 7.91
C LYS A 811 12.91 37.97 7.37
N CYS A 812 13.98 37.94 8.18
CA CYS A 812 15.07 36.97 8.13
C CYS A 812 14.57 35.53 7.94
N TYR A 813 14.13 35.18 6.73
CA TYR A 813 13.68 33.85 6.34
C TYR A 813 14.04 33.64 4.86
N GLY A 814 15.16 32.95 4.67
CA GLY A 814 15.55 32.32 3.42
C GLY A 814 16.49 33.16 2.55
N ASN A 815 17.79 32.89 2.65
CA ASN A 815 18.77 33.02 1.57
C ASN A 815 18.86 34.39 0.87
N HIS A 816 19.99 35.06 1.06
CA HIS A 816 20.57 35.80 -0.07
C HIS A 816 20.95 34.79 -1.16
N SER A 817 19.97 34.33 -1.95
CA SER A 817 20.03 34.16 -3.41
C SER A 817 18.96 33.21 -3.96
N ARG A 818 18.45 33.63 -5.14
CA ARG A 818 17.70 32.91 -6.19
C ARG A 818 16.19 32.87 -6.02
N GLY A 819 15.54 33.50 -7.00
CA GLY A 819 14.13 33.87 -6.98
C GLY A 819 13.14 32.69 -6.99
N ILE A 820 11.98 32.96 -6.42
CA ILE A 820 10.62 32.80 -6.94
C ILE A 820 9.68 33.41 -5.87
N GLU A 821 8.71 34.20 -6.32
CA GLU A 821 7.83 35.07 -5.52
C GLU A 821 6.67 34.31 -4.83
N LEU A 822 6.92 33.44 -3.84
CA LEU A 822 5.81 32.77 -3.13
C LEU A 822 5.99 32.63 -1.61
N HIS A 823 4.92 32.97 -0.88
CA HIS A 823 4.74 32.77 0.57
C HIS A 823 4.65 31.27 0.92
N PRO A 824 5.10 30.78 2.10
CA PRO A 824 5.00 29.37 2.52
C PRO A 824 3.55 28.85 2.73
N ARG A 825 2.53 29.69 2.53
CA ARG A 825 1.11 29.31 2.44
C ARG A 825 0.52 29.45 1.02
N GLY A 826 1.33 29.74 0.01
CA GLY A 826 0.91 29.82 -1.40
C GLY A 826 0.15 31.09 -1.80
N HIS A 827 0.40 32.23 -1.15
CA HIS A 827 -0.24 33.50 -1.51
C HIS A 827 0.60 34.30 -2.52
N GLU A 828 -0.06 34.96 -3.48
CA GLU A 828 0.55 35.88 -4.46
C GLU A 828 0.74 37.30 -3.89
N PHE A 829 1.79 37.99 -4.30
CA PHE A 829 2.10 39.37 -3.93
C PHE A 829 2.01 40.29 -5.14
N GLU A 830 1.55 41.53 -4.93
CA GLU A 830 1.59 42.58 -5.94
C GLU A 830 2.73 43.57 -5.62
N VAL A 831 3.48 43.97 -6.65
CA VAL A 831 4.56 44.97 -6.55
C VAL A 831 3.92 46.37 -6.59
N LEU A 832 3.99 47.12 -5.50
CA LEU A 832 3.56 48.51 -5.50
C LEU A 832 4.70 49.40 -5.99
N ASN A 833 4.57 49.94 -7.20
CA ASN A 833 5.45 51.01 -7.67
C ASN A 833 5.01 52.34 -7.04
N GLY A 834 5.87 52.90 -6.18
CA GLY A 834 5.70 54.21 -5.56
C GLY A 834 7.04 54.78 -5.12
#